data_AF-A0A8T5GXU3-F1
#
_entry.id   AF-A0A8T5GXU3-F1
#
_cell.length_a   1.000
_cell.length_b   1.000
_cell.length_c   1.000
_cell.angle_alpha   90.00
_cell.angle_beta   90.00
_cell.angle_gamma   90.00
#
_symmetry.space_group_name_H-M   'P 1'
#
loop_
_entity.id
_entity.type
_entity.pdbx_description
1 polymer ?
#
loop_
_entity_poly.entity_id
_entity_poly.type
_entity_poly.pdbx_seq_one_letter_code
_entity_poly.pdbx_strand_id
1 'polypeptide(L)'
;MRGVFSLAILMIVPLASGILVGIEPPTSMEETLGREVVIRSEDVQWNQEMWNDLENEGLFPLRLLNPNELNTWAQGDSDLIIEGMIIEEGVSAEWRSSTLNRNTYNGEVWVVFEPNLPSIAANFLIDNFKQSGVSISGDLSAYASVIPHRELIDLDSSLIKMNELLNLNGVLWVEPKLESSSRNVLASSLMGDGSISQPTQWSLGLNGTGVVLGIADSGIDYDHACFRNATSAGEYGSDGINGDYGIGDFGSEHRKIILLNESIDSHDTIGHINFRHGTHTAGSLACFNVYDYRNDMIPSNASAMSHNAQIIVQDIVSSEGWLPPDNVSELLSESALLGGVIHSNSWGDDTTEYTARSAEFDAWSTQMPWSLAFIAPGNTGGALLEPANARNVIAIGASTKEESANLWPSSSIGPTELGTYGIFALAPGVSIQSAKADGISNSYNDDLRSSSGTSMSTPTAASFAGVIQQMVQDGWLLGANENTTFVNISQISPNWANLDGNSISLGDGFVPSGPLIKSLLAISTTQIISDEDYSKRNNDVGFGVLNLSELIDIDSILTEIEFNDVSPSEDVWIHDSFRLEEKTPSQWLDERTDGGDVLGDLTSLPWDGSGAVGPFLANGQNWTKRLVPSGEDIRITMSFPSSPEPYLVEDLQLVARTSTGFVTVGDYYDGDGFSAWFNGSVSLDDDTLFNSNNETTVEVKFSSIDLIDVEWIDVEVRARYISPGNNPGYTGIGGDRVGFALAAKGVVRDSMNWEDSDGDGLANIEDSCPNEDPIQWDVDEDGCIDDTDMDGVKDNIDLCIEQDSTGYDTNQDGCIDDTDMDGVGDNLDLCETPILDSNFPVDNLGCRPIDNPPKINQVIISGIDNFVWADSVSVSWSIEDLDRDFFETGARIMLHQNSTESSFFPIANCNYDSITEESNEFVCIWNIPEDLPIFDITKKEMHIQIHVKSLNRSPEANISPLYFDDNTVFTSKWINPLFEDDEKKAMKDEDWNVTQRRALVWGIVGLIGVGIFMLRIWSSNNDVLNDKSGEIKRNFFGSFDNHADLGESE
;
A
#
# COMPACT_ATOMS: atom_id res chain seq x y z
N MET A 1 -50.51 39.02 70.95
CA MET A 1 -51.90 38.58 71.17
C MET A 1 -52.82 39.36 70.24
N ARG A 2 -53.70 38.67 69.51
CA ARG A 2 -54.82 39.20 68.67
C ARG A 2 -54.59 39.56 67.19
N GLY A 3 -53.66 38.89 66.50
CA GLY A 3 -53.58 38.94 65.03
C GLY A 3 -53.42 37.59 64.32
N VAL A 4 -53.02 36.54 65.04
CA VAL A 4 -52.58 35.25 64.44
C VAL A 4 -53.49 34.07 64.81
N PHE A 5 -54.55 34.28 65.62
CA PHE A 5 -55.51 33.23 65.99
C PHE A 5 -56.86 33.32 65.24
N SER A 6 -57.08 34.38 64.44
CA SER A 6 -58.32 34.59 63.70
C SER A 6 -58.25 34.16 62.23
N LEU A 7 -57.06 33.80 61.73
CA LEU A 7 -56.87 33.28 60.37
C LEU A 7 -56.76 31.75 60.30
N ALA A 8 -56.60 31.05 61.44
CA ALA A 8 -56.46 29.59 61.50
C ALA A 8 -57.76 28.83 61.83
N ILE A 9 -58.89 29.53 62.06
CA ILE A 9 -60.21 28.92 62.35
C ILE A 9 -61.21 29.10 61.20
N LEU A 10 -60.84 29.86 60.15
CA LEU A 10 -61.65 30.05 58.94
C LEU A 10 -61.31 29.08 57.79
N MET A 11 -60.38 28.14 58.03
CA MET A 11 -59.95 27.17 57.01
C MET A 11 -60.36 25.72 57.26
N ILE A 12 -60.99 25.35 58.39
CA ILE A 12 -61.36 23.95 58.63
C ILE A 12 -62.73 23.87 59.35
N VAL A 13 -63.76 23.52 58.56
CA VAL A 13 -64.98 22.77 58.93
C VAL A 13 -66.08 23.60 59.62
N PRO A 14 -67.25 23.78 58.95
CA PRO A 14 -68.11 22.65 58.56
C PRO A 14 -68.46 22.67 57.06
N LEU A 15 -68.36 21.60 56.25
CA LEU A 15 -68.45 20.15 56.51
C LEU A 15 -69.48 19.78 57.59
N ALA A 16 -70.74 20.19 57.37
CA ALA A 16 -71.97 19.50 57.79
C ALA A 16 -73.17 20.45 57.60
N SER A 17 -73.62 20.65 56.36
CA SER A 17 -75.01 21.02 56.00
C SER A 17 -75.09 21.20 54.48
N GLY A 18 -75.22 20.09 53.77
CA GLY A 18 -75.35 20.06 52.31
C GLY A 18 -75.47 18.65 51.76
N ILE A 19 -76.03 17.72 52.55
CA ILE A 19 -76.53 16.43 52.06
C ILE A 19 -78.04 16.58 52.01
N LEU A 20 -78.61 16.21 50.86
CA LEU A 20 -80.04 16.23 50.47
C LEU A 20 -80.57 17.52 49.83
N VAL A 21 -80.08 17.82 48.62
CA VAL A 21 -80.98 17.99 47.47
C VAL A 21 -80.36 17.20 46.32
N GLY A 22 -81.06 16.17 45.86
CA GLY A 22 -80.70 15.50 44.61
C GLY A 22 -80.85 16.49 43.48
N ILE A 23 -79.73 16.94 42.94
CA ILE A 23 -79.71 17.53 41.61
C ILE A 23 -79.52 16.33 40.69
N GLU A 24 -80.61 16.00 40.00
CA GLU A 24 -80.59 15.11 38.84
C GLU A 24 -79.42 15.51 37.93
N PRO A 25 -78.70 14.55 37.33
CA PRO A 25 -77.73 14.91 36.30
C PRO A 25 -78.45 15.77 35.26
N PRO A 26 -77.80 16.76 34.62
CA PRO A 26 -78.34 17.26 33.37
C PRO A 26 -78.40 16.05 32.43
N THR A 27 -79.58 15.47 32.31
CA THR A 27 -79.94 14.59 31.22
C THR A 27 -79.87 15.43 29.95
N SER A 28 -79.26 14.83 28.92
CA SER A 28 -79.15 15.30 27.53
C SER A 28 -78.13 16.41 27.22
N MET A 29 -76.86 16.02 27.11
CA MET A 29 -76.01 16.39 25.96
C MET A 29 -75.42 15.16 25.24
N GLU A 30 -75.98 13.96 25.47
CA GLU A 30 -75.57 12.73 24.78
C GLU A 30 -76.26 12.50 23.42
N GLU A 31 -77.06 13.44 22.89
CA GLU A 31 -77.94 13.16 21.74
C GLU A 31 -77.53 13.78 20.38
N THR A 32 -76.29 14.21 20.16
CA THR A 32 -75.86 14.67 18.79
C THR A 32 -74.41 14.37 18.42
N LEU A 33 -73.79 13.33 18.97
CA LEU A 33 -72.45 12.90 18.56
C LEU A 33 -72.57 11.99 17.34
N GLY A 34 -72.23 12.51 16.17
CA GLY A 34 -72.05 11.66 14.99
C GLY A 34 -70.74 10.87 15.07
N ARG A 35 -70.65 9.78 14.31
CA ARG A 35 -69.45 8.93 14.21
C ARG A 35 -69.20 8.54 12.76
N GLU A 36 -67.99 8.09 12.47
CA GLU A 36 -67.71 7.48 11.18
C GLU A 36 -68.25 6.05 11.14
N VAL A 37 -68.85 5.70 10.00
CA VAL A 37 -69.32 4.34 9.68
C VAL A 37 -69.01 4.02 8.23
N VAL A 38 -68.65 2.77 7.98
CA VAL A 38 -68.44 2.26 6.62
C VAL A 38 -69.71 1.59 6.14
N ILE A 39 -70.20 1.98 4.97
CA ILE A 39 -71.36 1.37 4.31
C ILE A 39 -70.85 0.49 3.17
N ARG A 40 -71.04 -0.83 3.32
CA ARG A 40 -70.65 -1.86 2.35
C ARG A 40 -71.87 -2.35 1.59
N SER A 41 -71.82 -2.30 0.26
CA SER A 41 -72.80 -2.93 -0.62
C SER A 41 -72.37 -4.32 -1.04
N GLU A 42 -73.23 -5.33 -0.82
CA GLU A 42 -72.91 -6.73 -1.14
C GLU A 42 -72.93 -7.01 -2.66
N ASP A 43 -73.84 -6.39 -3.42
CA ASP A 43 -74.13 -6.78 -4.80
C ASP A 43 -74.03 -5.65 -5.85
N VAL A 44 -73.86 -4.37 -5.43
CA VAL A 44 -73.92 -3.21 -6.33
C VAL A 44 -72.80 -2.21 -6.03
N GLN A 45 -72.13 -1.70 -7.08
CA GLN A 45 -71.14 -0.62 -6.91
C GLN A 45 -71.80 0.72 -6.63
N TRP A 46 -71.16 1.56 -5.81
CA TRP A 46 -71.62 2.90 -5.51
C TRP A 46 -71.77 3.75 -6.77
N ASN A 47 -72.93 4.40 -6.93
CA ASN A 47 -73.19 5.35 -8.01
C ASN A 47 -73.69 6.70 -7.43
N GLN A 48 -73.81 7.72 -8.28
CA GLN A 48 -74.16 9.07 -7.85
C GLN A 48 -75.57 9.19 -7.25
N GLU A 49 -76.53 8.37 -7.70
CA GLU A 49 -77.89 8.34 -7.16
C GLU A 49 -77.85 7.84 -5.71
N MET A 50 -77.18 6.71 -5.48
CA MET A 50 -76.96 6.14 -4.15
C MET A 50 -76.22 7.11 -3.22
N TRP A 51 -75.20 7.83 -3.72
CA TRP A 51 -74.46 8.83 -2.96
C TRP A 51 -75.35 10.00 -2.51
N ASN A 52 -76.21 10.50 -3.40
CA ASN A 52 -77.09 11.63 -3.11
C ASN A 52 -78.22 11.26 -2.16
N ASP A 53 -78.68 10.01 -2.19
CA ASP A 53 -79.79 9.54 -1.35
C ASP A 53 -79.41 9.40 0.14
N LEU A 54 -78.11 9.28 0.46
CA LEU A 54 -77.61 9.13 1.83
C LEU A 54 -77.93 10.32 2.74
N GLU A 55 -77.91 11.53 2.21
CA GLU A 55 -78.17 12.74 2.99
C GLU A 55 -79.62 12.76 3.53
N ASN A 56 -80.55 12.13 2.80
CA ASN A 56 -81.95 11.99 3.23
C ASN A 56 -82.10 11.04 4.44
N GLU A 57 -81.12 10.16 4.66
CA GLU A 57 -81.07 9.17 5.75
C GLU A 57 -80.15 9.63 6.91
N GLY A 58 -79.68 10.88 6.91
CA GLY A 58 -78.82 11.41 7.97
C GLY A 58 -77.37 10.92 7.91
N LEU A 59 -76.94 10.42 6.75
CA LEU A 59 -75.60 9.94 6.46
C LEU A 59 -74.92 10.92 5.51
N PHE A 60 -73.74 11.41 5.89
CA PHE A 60 -72.97 12.34 5.08
C PHE A 60 -71.78 11.60 4.45
N PRO A 61 -71.74 11.43 3.14
CA PRO A 61 -70.68 10.66 2.50
C PRO A 61 -69.35 11.44 2.50
N LEU A 62 -68.28 10.80 2.98
CA LEU A 62 -66.94 11.40 3.09
C LEU A 62 -66.08 11.01 1.88
N ARG A 63 -65.85 9.71 1.69
CA ARG A 63 -65.06 9.14 0.57
C ARG A 63 -65.33 7.65 0.37
N LEU A 64 -65.11 7.16 -0.86
CA LEU A 64 -65.08 5.72 -1.14
C LEU A 64 -63.79 5.10 -0.61
N LEU A 65 -63.89 3.94 0.03
CA LEU A 65 -62.75 3.10 0.40
C LEU A 65 -62.41 2.14 -0.76
N ASN A 66 -63.44 1.64 -1.44
CA ASN A 66 -63.35 0.85 -2.66
C ASN A 66 -64.70 0.95 -3.43
N PRO A 67 -64.89 0.32 -4.60
CA PRO A 67 -66.13 0.44 -5.37
C PRO A 67 -67.43 0.04 -4.65
N ASN A 68 -67.33 -0.73 -3.55
CA ASN A 68 -68.45 -1.26 -2.78
C ASN A 68 -68.53 -0.71 -1.35
N GLU A 69 -67.49 -0.05 -0.86
CA GLU A 69 -67.41 0.49 0.50
C GLU A 69 -67.26 2.01 0.50
N LEU A 70 -68.10 2.67 1.30
CA LEU A 70 -68.13 4.11 1.45
C LEU A 70 -67.95 4.50 2.91
N ASN A 71 -66.97 5.33 3.23
CA ASN A 71 -66.86 5.94 4.55
C ASN A 71 -67.83 7.12 4.64
N THR A 72 -68.62 7.16 5.71
CA THR A 72 -69.67 8.16 5.91
C THR A 72 -69.68 8.65 7.35
N TRP A 73 -70.12 9.90 7.54
CA TRP A 73 -70.41 10.44 8.85
C TRP A 73 -71.89 10.22 9.17
N ALA A 74 -72.18 9.38 10.15
CA ALA A 74 -73.54 9.12 10.61
C ALA A 74 -73.93 10.10 11.73
N GLN A 75 -75.08 10.75 11.60
CA GLN A 75 -75.61 11.64 12.63
C GLN A 75 -76.56 10.89 13.57
N GLY A 76 -76.10 10.58 14.79
CA GLY A 76 -76.90 9.96 15.87
C GLY A 76 -76.68 8.45 16.03
N ASP A 77 -77.23 7.89 17.11
CA ASP A 77 -76.99 6.51 17.56
C ASP A 77 -78.13 5.54 17.18
N SER A 78 -78.79 5.79 16.04
CA SER A 78 -79.87 4.92 15.57
C SER A 78 -79.32 3.72 14.80
N ASP A 79 -79.85 2.53 15.06
CA ASP A 79 -79.69 1.32 14.24
C ASP A 79 -80.14 1.60 12.80
N LEU A 80 -79.24 2.16 12.00
CA LEU A 80 -79.46 2.49 10.60
C LEU A 80 -79.55 1.17 9.81
N ILE A 81 -80.72 0.88 9.25
CA ILE A 81 -80.91 -0.29 8.38
C ILE A 81 -81.20 0.24 6.97
N ILE A 82 -80.19 0.17 6.11
CA ILE A 82 -80.32 0.46 4.69
C ILE A 82 -80.50 -0.88 3.96
N GLU A 83 -81.60 -1.04 3.22
CA GLU A 83 -81.94 -2.30 2.56
C GLU A 83 -80.84 -2.69 1.54
N GLY A 84 -80.20 -3.85 1.74
CA GLY A 84 -79.12 -4.35 0.86
C GLY A 84 -77.71 -3.82 1.16
N MET A 85 -77.50 -3.13 2.29
CA MET A 85 -76.20 -2.62 2.73
C MET A 85 -75.84 -3.11 4.13
N ILE A 86 -74.55 -3.33 4.37
CA ILE A 86 -73.98 -3.64 5.69
C ILE A 86 -73.30 -2.37 6.23
N ILE A 87 -73.57 -2.04 7.48
CA ILE A 87 -72.91 -0.91 8.17
C ILE A 87 -71.88 -1.48 9.17
N GLU A 88 -70.64 -1.06 9.02
CA GLU A 88 -69.49 -1.42 9.84
C GLU A 88 -68.96 -0.19 10.60
N GLU A 89 -68.11 -0.40 11.61
CA GLU A 89 -67.43 0.71 12.29
C GLU A 89 -66.54 1.50 11.31
N GLY A 90 -66.43 2.81 11.56
CA GLY A 90 -65.58 3.71 10.78
C GLY A 90 -64.10 3.32 10.78
N VAL A 91 -63.35 3.87 9.83
CA VAL A 91 -61.92 3.60 9.69
C VAL A 91 -61.16 4.39 10.76
N SER A 92 -60.37 3.71 11.60
CA SER A 92 -59.48 4.40 12.54
C SER A 92 -58.36 5.14 11.80
N ALA A 93 -57.94 6.28 12.34
CA ALA A 93 -56.87 7.05 11.73
C ALA A 93 -55.54 6.31 11.84
N GLU A 94 -54.70 6.44 10.81
CA GLU A 94 -53.39 5.79 10.75
C GLU A 94 -52.26 6.74 11.16
N TRP A 95 -51.16 6.18 11.66
CA TRP A 95 -49.90 6.91 11.81
C TRP A 95 -49.07 6.72 10.53
N ARG A 96 -48.70 7.81 9.87
CA ARG A 96 -47.91 7.78 8.63
C ARG A 96 -46.47 8.21 8.87
N SER A 97 -45.65 7.25 9.30
CA SER A 97 -44.18 7.33 9.25
C SER A 97 -43.59 5.92 9.29
N SER A 98 -42.60 5.65 8.44
CA SER A 98 -41.86 4.38 8.40
C SER A 98 -40.67 4.35 9.38
N THR A 99 -40.09 5.50 9.68
CA THR A 99 -38.85 5.62 10.46
C THR A 99 -39.09 6.00 11.93
N LEU A 100 -40.18 6.70 12.23
CA LEU A 100 -40.48 7.19 13.57
C LEU A 100 -41.60 6.36 14.22
N ASN A 101 -41.29 5.81 15.40
CA ASN A 101 -42.21 4.96 16.15
C ASN A 101 -43.29 5.80 16.86
N ARG A 102 -44.56 5.54 16.51
CA ARG A 102 -45.74 6.23 17.07
C ARG A 102 -45.84 6.20 18.60
N ASN A 103 -45.29 5.18 19.26
CA ASN A 103 -45.40 5.02 20.71
C ASN A 103 -44.37 5.86 21.49
N THR A 104 -43.32 6.32 20.81
CA THR A 104 -42.20 7.06 21.41
C THR A 104 -42.05 8.47 20.85
N TYR A 105 -42.79 8.82 19.81
CA TYR A 105 -42.70 10.13 19.17
C TYR A 105 -43.39 11.21 20.02
N ASN A 106 -42.62 12.25 20.33
CA ASN A 106 -43.03 13.46 21.02
C ASN A 106 -42.52 14.64 20.17
N GLY A 107 -43.42 15.53 19.76
CA GLY A 107 -43.11 16.66 18.86
C GLY A 107 -44.33 17.16 18.08
N GLU A 108 -44.08 18.01 17.08
CA GLU A 108 -45.11 18.56 16.19
C GLU A 108 -45.61 17.51 15.18
N VAL A 109 -46.93 17.36 15.05
CA VAL A 109 -47.60 16.47 14.09
C VAL A 109 -48.61 17.25 13.24
N TRP A 110 -48.76 16.84 11.98
CA TRP A 110 -49.92 17.18 11.18
C TRP A 110 -51.05 16.19 11.47
N VAL A 111 -52.19 16.71 11.91
CA VAL A 111 -53.44 15.95 11.99
C VAL A 111 -54.25 16.26 10.74
N VAL A 112 -54.46 15.25 9.91
CA VAL A 112 -55.23 15.35 8.66
C VAL A 112 -56.63 14.81 8.92
N PHE A 113 -57.64 15.59 8.55
CA PHE A 113 -59.05 15.25 8.76
C PHE A 113 -59.66 14.58 7.52
N GLU A 114 -60.73 13.80 7.68
CA GLU A 114 -61.46 13.25 6.54
C GLU A 114 -61.97 14.38 5.62
N PRO A 115 -61.97 14.19 4.29
CA PRO A 115 -62.51 15.19 3.37
C PRO A 115 -64.04 15.21 3.44
N ASN A 116 -64.65 16.31 2.98
CA ASN A 116 -66.09 16.50 2.93
C ASN A 116 -66.80 16.40 4.29
N LEU A 117 -66.11 16.70 5.40
CA LEU A 117 -66.71 16.64 6.72
C LEU A 117 -67.86 17.65 6.82
N PRO A 118 -69.06 17.21 7.21
CA PRO A 118 -70.19 18.12 7.40
C PRO A 118 -69.92 19.05 8.58
N SER A 119 -70.55 20.23 8.58
CA SER A 119 -70.38 21.24 9.64
C SER A 119 -70.58 20.69 11.06
N ILE A 120 -71.40 19.65 11.23
CA ILE A 120 -71.65 18.99 12.51
C ILE A 120 -70.40 18.20 12.97
N ALA A 121 -69.77 17.46 12.06
CA ALA A 121 -68.53 16.72 12.34
C ALA A 121 -67.36 17.66 12.62
N ALA A 122 -67.26 18.75 11.86
CA ALA A 122 -66.24 19.78 12.07
C ALA A 122 -66.38 20.44 13.46
N ASN A 123 -67.60 20.80 13.88
CA ASN A 123 -67.83 21.33 15.23
C ASN A 123 -67.51 20.30 16.33
N PHE A 124 -67.84 19.02 16.11
CA PHE A 124 -67.46 17.94 17.02
C PHE A 124 -65.94 17.87 17.21
N LEU A 125 -65.16 17.91 16.11
CA LEU A 125 -63.71 17.93 16.18
C LEU A 125 -63.21 19.17 16.93
N ILE A 126 -63.67 20.37 16.57
CA ILE A 126 -63.26 21.63 17.21
C ILE A 126 -63.48 21.57 18.72
N ASP A 127 -64.62 21.06 19.18
CA ASP A 127 -64.94 20.95 20.60
C ASP A 127 -64.09 19.87 21.32
N ASN A 128 -63.77 18.75 20.66
CA ASN A 128 -62.89 17.70 21.23
C ASN A 128 -61.46 18.20 21.39
N PHE A 129 -60.89 18.81 20.35
CA PHE A 129 -59.53 19.36 20.43
C PHE A 129 -59.44 20.45 21.50
N LYS A 130 -60.46 21.31 21.60
CA LYS A 130 -60.54 22.37 22.62
C LYS A 130 -60.60 21.83 24.05
N GLN A 131 -61.29 20.71 24.27
CA GLN A 131 -61.33 20.04 25.58
C GLN A 131 -59.96 19.48 25.97
N SER A 132 -59.17 19.04 24.99
CA SER A 132 -57.80 18.57 25.17
C SER A 132 -56.75 19.70 25.13
N GLY A 133 -57.18 20.95 25.23
CA GLY A 133 -56.29 22.12 25.31
C GLY A 133 -55.68 22.57 23.98
N VAL A 134 -56.10 22.00 22.84
CA VAL A 134 -55.63 22.35 21.50
C VAL A 134 -56.67 23.17 20.77
N SER A 135 -56.27 24.28 20.15
CA SER A 135 -57.17 25.08 19.32
C SER A 135 -56.89 24.82 17.84
N ILE A 136 -57.86 24.24 17.15
CA ILE A 136 -57.85 24.06 15.69
C ILE A 136 -58.71 25.14 15.00
N SER A 137 -58.64 25.27 13.67
CA SER A 137 -59.40 26.28 12.92
C SER A 137 -60.90 26.17 13.15
N GLY A 138 -61.55 27.32 13.39
CA GLY A 138 -63.00 27.42 13.46
C GLY A 138 -63.68 27.59 12.10
N ASP A 139 -62.92 27.58 11.00
CA ASP A 139 -63.46 27.73 9.65
C ASP A 139 -64.07 26.43 9.14
N LEU A 140 -65.38 26.28 9.31
CA LEU A 140 -66.14 25.11 8.87
C LEU A 140 -66.02 24.85 7.35
N SER A 141 -65.72 25.87 6.54
CA SER A 141 -65.57 25.70 5.09
C SER A 141 -64.29 24.93 4.71
N ALA A 142 -63.26 24.95 5.56
CA ALA A 142 -62.04 24.18 5.36
C ALA A 142 -62.30 22.67 5.48
N TYR A 143 -63.12 22.25 6.43
CA TYR A 143 -63.46 20.84 6.69
C TYR A 143 -64.42 20.24 5.64
N ALA A 144 -65.29 21.08 5.05
CA ALA A 144 -66.21 20.67 3.98
C ALA A 144 -65.54 20.51 2.60
N SER A 145 -64.23 20.72 2.52
CA SER A 145 -63.44 20.63 1.28
C SER A 145 -63.23 19.18 0.82
N VAL A 146 -63.21 18.98 -0.50
CA VAL A 146 -62.80 17.69 -1.11
C VAL A 146 -61.30 17.40 -0.91
N ILE A 147 -60.51 18.44 -0.65
CA ILE A 147 -59.12 18.31 -0.21
C ILE A 147 -59.11 18.23 1.31
N PRO A 148 -58.55 17.16 1.92
CA PRO A 148 -58.42 17.02 3.36
C PRO A 148 -57.80 18.26 4.02
N HIS A 149 -58.50 18.79 5.03
CA HIS A 149 -57.95 19.85 5.88
C HIS A 149 -56.90 19.26 6.82
N ARG A 150 -55.89 20.05 7.19
CA ARG A 150 -54.87 19.64 8.15
C ARG A 150 -54.56 20.74 9.16
N GLU A 151 -54.24 20.32 10.37
CA GLU A 151 -53.86 21.21 11.47
C GLU A 151 -52.53 20.77 12.06
N LEU A 152 -51.70 21.76 12.44
CA LEU A 152 -50.45 21.49 13.11
C LEU A 152 -50.68 21.44 14.62
N ILE A 153 -50.26 20.36 15.26
CA ILE A 153 -50.44 20.14 16.68
C ILE A 153 -49.11 19.76 17.31
N ASP A 154 -48.74 20.45 18.36
CA ASP A 154 -47.59 20.11 19.18
C ASP A 154 -48.01 19.16 20.31
N LEU A 155 -47.55 17.91 20.24
CA LEU A 155 -47.85 16.89 21.26
C LEU A 155 -47.20 17.19 22.60
N ASP A 156 -46.09 17.96 22.65
CA ASP A 156 -45.38 18.26 23.89
C ASP A 156 -46.09 19.31 24.74
N SER A 157 -46.81 20.23 24.09
CA SER A 157 -47.55 21.30 24.75
C SER A 157 -49.05 21.03 24.91
N SER A 158 -49.56 19.93 24.35
CA SER A 158 -50.97 19.55 24.40
C SER A 158 -51.29 18.50 25.47
N LEU A 159 -52.57 18.39 25.87
CA LEU A 159 -53.05 17.32 26.76
C LEU A 159 -53.51 16.07 25.99
N ILE A 160 -53.57 16.15 24.65
CA ILE A 160 -54.05 15.06 23.79
C ILE A 160 -52.92 14.08 23.49
N LYS A 161 -53.19 12.78 23.61
CA LYS A 161 -52.18 11.74 23.30
C LYS A 161 -52.35 11.20 21.88
N MET A 162 -51.27 10.67 21.31
CA MET A 162 -51.28 10.03 19.99
C MET A 162 -52.41 8.99 19.83
N ASN A 163 -52.60 8.10 20.82
CA ASN A 163 -53.68 7.10 20.76
C ASN A 163 -55.08 7.70 20.82
N GLU A 164 -55.26 8.90 21.39
CA GLU A 164 -56.54 9.59 21.40
C GLU A 164 -56.82 10.23 20.04
N LEU A 165 -55.78 10.77 19.38
CA LEU A 165 -55.88 11.29 18.01
C LEU A 165 -56.23 10.20 17.00
N LEU A 166 -55.57 9.04 17.09
CA LEU A 166 -55.78 7.94 16.14
C LEU A 166 -57.16 7.28 16.24
N ASN A 167 -57.80 7.39 17.40
CA ASN A 167 -59.14 6.84 17.65
C ASN A 167 -60.26 7.91 17.51
N LEU A 168 -59.91 9.14 17.14
CA LEU A 168 -60.89 10.23 17.04
C LEU A 168 -61.58 10.21 15.67
N ASN A 169 -62.90 10.00 15.67
CA ASN A 169 -63.72 10.10 14.46
C ASN A 169 -63.57 11.49 13.83
N GLY A 170 -63.37 11.53 12.52
CA GLY A 170 -63.13 12.72 11.71
C GLY A 170 -61.64 12.94 11.40
N VAL A 171 -60.74 12.20 12.05
CA VAL A 171 -59.31 12.20 11.74
C VAL A 171 -59.02 11.10 10.74
N LEU A 172 -58.43 11.47 9.62
CA LEU A 172 -58.07 10.56 8.53
C LEU A 172 -56.71 9.89 8.79
N TRP A 173 -55.69 10.68 9.14
CA TRP A 173 -54.39 10.17 9.63
C TRP A 173 -53.61 11.23 10.40
N VAL A 174 -52.55 10.80 11.07
CA VAL A 174 -51.58 11.67 11.76
C VAL A 174 -50.18 11.38 11.22
N GLU A 175 -49.41 12.43 10.92
CA GLU A 175 -48.03 12.34 10.41
C GLU A 175 -47.11 13.33 11.15
N PRO A 176 -45.81 13.04 11.33
CA PRO A 176 -44.88 13.98 11.96
C PRO A 176 -44.65 15.21 11.06
N LYS A 177 -44.45 16.39 11.64
CA LYS A 177 -43.99 17.56 10.90
C LYS A 177 -42.52 17.36 10.53
N LEU A 178 -42.25 17.14 9.25
CA LEU A 178 -40.90 17.02 8.73
C LEU A 178 -40.32 18.41 8.42
N GLU A 179 -39.04 18.62 8.76
CA GLU A 179 -38.32 19.81 8.32
C GLU A 179 -37.99 19.71 6.83
N SER A 180 -38.24 20.80 6.11
CA SER A 180 -37.90 20.92 4.69
C SER A 180 -36.54 21.58 4.57
N SER A 181 -35.48 20.80 4.39
CA SER A 181 -34.17 21.29 3.97
C SER A 181 -34.07 21.30 2.45
N SER A 182 -33.18 22.12 1.90
CA SER A 182 -32.85 22.06 0.47
C SER A 182 -32.14 20.74 0.16
N ARG A 183 -32.71 19.91 -0.73
CA ARG A 183 -32.20 18.56 -1.04
C ARG A 183 -31.59 18.47 -2.44
N ASN A 184 -30.46 19.15 -2.67
CA ASN A 184 -29.75 19.07 -3.96
C ASN A 184 -28.25 18.77 -3.88
N VAL A 185 -27.65 18.67 -2.68
CA VAL A 185 -26.38 17.91 -2.53
C VAL A 185 -26.60 16.40 -2.82
N LEU A 186 -27.87 16.00 -2.84
CA LEU A 186 -28.34 14.64 -3.08
C LEU A 186 -27.71 13.93 -4.29
N ALA A 187 -27.44 14.62 -5.42
CA ALA A 187 -26.82 13.95 -6.56
C ALA A 187 -25.39 13.48 -6.24
N SER A 188 -24.61 14.32 -5.57
CA SER A 188 -23.25 14.00 -5.12
C SER A 188 -23.22 12.96 -3.99
N SER A 189 -24.25 12.94 -3.12
CA SER A 189 -24.35 11.92 -2.07
C SER A 189 -24.76 10.57 -2.64
N LEU A 190 -25.78 10.52 -3.50
CA LEU A 190 -26.21 9.27 -4.13
C LEU A 190 -25.10 8.59 -4.93
N MET A 191 -24.24 9.38 -5.59
CA MET A 191 -23.07 8.82 -6.25
C MET A 191 -21.89 8.56 -5.28
N GLY A 192 -21.87 9.14 -4.09
CA GLY A 192 -20.80 8.93 -3.11
C GLY A 192 -21.03 7.67 -2.29
N ASP A 193 -22.10 7.65 -1.51
CA ASP A 193 -22.42 6.61 -0.52
C ASP A 193 -23.80 5.96 -0.75
N GLY A 194 -24.46 6.28 -1.88
CA GLY A 194 -25.82 5.83 -2.16
C GLY A 194 -26.89 6.44 -1.26
N SER A 195 -26.53 7.34 -0.33
CA SER A 195 -27.44 7.88 0.66
C SER A 195 -28.03 9.23 0.24
N ILE A 196 -29.06 9.66 0.96
CA ILE A 196 -29.63 11.00 0.82
C ILE A 196 -28.98 12.04 1.75
N SER A 197 -27.85 11.69 2.37
CA SER A 197 -27.17 12.50 3.36
C SER A 197 -26.16 13.47 2.72
N GLN A 198 -25.20 13.97 3.48
CA GLN A 198 -24.12 14.81 2.94
C GLN A 198 -23.00 13.87 2.44
N PRO A 199 -22.33 14.15 1.31
CA PRO A 199 -21.32 13.28 0.75
C PRO A 199 -20.14 13.11 1.72
N THR A 200 -19.92 11.88 2.17
CA THR A 200 -18.93 11.56 3.21
C THR A 200 -17.50 11.64 2.70
N GLN A 201 -17.28 11.36 1.41
CA GLN A 201 -15.95 11.37 0.77
C GLN A 201 -15.26 12.74 0.84
N TRP A 202 -16.03 13.83 0.90
CA TRP A 202 -15.48 15.18 1.04
C TRP A 202 -14.73 15.36 2.35
N SER A 203 -15.10 14.63 3.40
CA SER A 203 -14.40 14.66 4.70
C SER A 203 -12.97 14.12 4.60
N LEU A 204 -12.70 13.25 3.62
CA LEU A 204 -11.37 12.71 3.33
C LEU A 204 -10.57 13.56 2.34
N GLY A 205 -11.11 14.68 1.85
CA GLY A 205 -10.48 15.51 0.82
C GLY A 205 -10.67 15.00 -0.62
N LEU A 206 -11.50 13.96 -0.83
CA LEU A 206 -11.83 13.43 -2.15
C LEU A 206 -12.94 14.27 -2.80
N ASN A 207 -12.55 15.34 -3.48
CA ASN A 207 -13.43 16.39 -4.00
C ASN A 207 -12.96 17.00 -5.34
N GLY A 208 -12.10 16.30 -6.08
CA GLY A 208 -11.50 16.75 -7.34
C GLY A 208 -10.32 17.70 -7.19
N THR A 209 -9.71 17.80 -6.00
CA THR A 209 -8.50 18.62 -5.82
C THR A 209 -7.39 18.16 -6.78
N GLY A 210 -6.69 19.09 -7.42
CA GLY A 210 -5.61 18.77 -8.36
C GLY A 210 -6.06 18.22 -9.72
N VAL A 211 -7.37 18.17 -9.98
CA VAL A 211 -7.94 17.70 -11.25
C VAL A 211 -8.43 18.87 -12.09
N VAL A 212 -8.18 18.79 -13.41
CA VAL A 212 -8.66 19.74 -14.41
C VAL A 212 -9.71 19.06 -15.28
N LEU A 213 -10.88 19.68 -15.41
CA LEU A 213 -12.02 19.16 -16.19
C LEU A 213 -12.35 20.10 -17.35
N GLY A 214 -12.39 19.59 -18.58
CA GLY A 214 -12.84 20.34 -19.75
C GLY A 214 -14.35 20.32 -19.91
N ILE A 215 -14.93 21.41 -20.43
CA ILE A 215 -16.34 21.48 -20.82
C ILE A 215 -16.52 22.34 -22.07
N ALA A 216 -17.27 21.82 -23.04
CA ALA A 216 -17.73 22.57 -24.19
C ALA A 216 -19.26 22.64 -24.21
N ASP A 217 -19.81 23.85 -24.17
CA ASP A 217 -21.26 24.09 -24.09
C ASP A 217 -21.59 25.53 -24.53
N SER A 218 -22.75 26.07 -24.14
CA SER A 218 -23.26 27.39 -24.53
C SER A 218 -22.65 28.59 -23.79
N GLY A 219 -21.40 28.47 -23.35
CA GLY A 219 -20.73 29.45 -22.50
C GLY A 219 -21.05 29.31 -21.01
N ILE A 220 -20.60 30.28 -20.22
CA ILE A 220 -20.70 30.26 -18.75
C ILE A 220 -20.99 31.66 -18.19
N ASP A 221 -21.79 31.71 -17.12
CA ASP A 221 -21.95 32.88 -16.26
C ASP A 221 -20.84 32.89 -15.20
N TYR A 222 -19.64 33.32 -15.60
CA TYR A 222 -18.43 33.19 -14.79
C TYR A 222 -18.45 34.02 -13.49
N ASP A 223 -19.34 35.01 -13.37
CA ASP A 223 -19.50 35.82 -12.15
C ASP A 223 -20.43 35.17 -11.10
N HIS A 224 -21.07 34.04 -11.45
CA HIS A 224 -21.86 33.22 -10.54
C HIS A 224 -21.02 32.76 -9.34
N ALA A 225 -21.65 32.60 -8.17
CA ALA A 225 -21.01 32.12 -6.93
C ALA A 225 -20.22 30.80 -7.06
N CYS A 226 -20.47 30.00 -8.09
CA CYS A 226 -19.76 28.74 -8.31
C CYS A 226 -18.34 28.96 -8.87
N PHE A 227 -18.15 30.01 -9.68
CA PHE A 227 -16.97 30.12 -10.56
C PHE A 227 -16.01 31.25 -10.21
N ARG A 228 -16.44 32.20 -9.38
CA ARG A 228 -15.61 33.31 -8.90
C ARG A 228 -14.33 32.85 -8.22
N ASN A 229 -13.20 33.54 -8.42
CA ASN A 229 -11.96 33.28 -7.68
C ASN A 229 -12.09 33.60 -6.17
N ALA A 230 -12.93 34.59 -5.85
CA ALA A 230 -12.95 35.41 -4.62
C ALA A 230 -12.04 34.98 -3.45
N THR A 231 -11.02 35.82 -3.23
CA THR A 231 -10.04 35.86 -2.14
C THR A 231 -10.65 35.83 -0.73
N SER A 232 -9.79 35.71 0.29
CA SER A 232 -10.13 35.58 1.72
C SER A 232 -11.27 36.52 2.17
N ALA A 233 -12.06 36.08 3.15
CA ALA A 233 -13.18 36.87 3.66
C ALA A 233 -12.77 38.28 4.12
N GLY A 234 -13.29 39.32 3.45
CA GLY A 234 -13.02 40.73 3.76
C GLY A 234 -11.84 41.35 2.99
N GLU A 235 -11.22 40.62 2.06
CA GLU A 235 -10.21 41.18 1.15
C GLU A 235 -10.82 42.07 0.04
N TYR A 236 -9.98 42.95 -0.53
CA TYR A 236 -10.41 43.87 -1.57
C TYR A 236 -10.93 43.11 -2.80
N GLY A 237 -12.21 43.28 -3.13
CA GLY A 237 -12.87 42.56 -4.24
C GLY A 237 -13.81 41.43 -3.80
N SER A 238 -13.79 41.05 -2.53
CA SER A 238 -14.57 39.92 -2.01
C SER A 238 -16.09 40.14 -1.96
N ASP A 239 -16.54 41.39 -1.98
CA ASP A 239 -17.95 41.76 -1.71
C ASP A 239 -18.65 42.36 -2.95
N GLY A 240 -18.07 42.23 -4.15
CA GLY A 240 -18.68 42.72 -5.41
C GLY A 240 -18.83 44.24 -5.51
N ILE A 241 -18.28 45.03 -4.57
CA ILE A 241 -18.55 46.47 -4.44
C ILE A 241 -17.88 47.32 -5.55
N ASN A 242 -16.86 46.80 -6.27
CA ASN A 242 -16.02 47.61 -7.17
C ASN A 242 -15.80 47.08 -8.60
N GLY A 243 -16.63 46.16 -9.13
CA GLY A 243 -16.54 45.67 -10.51
C GLY A 243 -15.31 44.81 -10.81
N ASP A 244 -15.52 43.66 -11.45
CA ASP A 244 -14.58 42.63 -11.93
C ASP A 244 -13.63 41.95 -10.91
N TYR A 245 -13.28 42.59 -9.79
CA TYR A 245 -12.32 42.05 -8.80
C TYR A 245 -12.75 40.72 -8.12
N GLY A 246 -14.05 40.41 -8.10
CA GLY A 246 -14.55 39.17 -7.51
C GLY A 246 -14.43 37.94 -8.41
N ILE A 247 -14.31 38.16 -9.73
CA ILE A 247 -14.11 37.09 -10.72
C ILE A 247 -12.65 36.69 -10.71
N GLY A 248 -11.72 37.67 -10.77
CA GLY A 248 -10.28 37.42 -10.84
C GLY A 248 -9.79 37.14 -12.26
N ASP A 249 -8.46 37.08 -12.46
CA ASP A 249 -7.87 36.69 -13.74
C ASP A 249 -7.89 35.16 -13.88
N PHE A 250 -8.36 34.64 -15.01
CA PHE A 250 -8.31 33.20 -15.29
C PHE A 250 -6.87 32.71 -15.44
N GLY A 251 -6.60 31.49 -14.99
CA GLY A 251 -5.29 30.85 -15.06
C GLY A 251 -5.09 29.80 -13.97
N SER A 252 -3.87 29.27 -13.85
CA SER A 252 -3.54 28.24 -12.85
C SER A 252 -3.82 28.68 -11.41
N GLU A 253 -3.67 29.98 -11.11
CA GLU A 253 -3.90 30.58 -9.80
C GLU A 253 -5.38 30.89 -9.52
N HIS A 254 -6.26 30.73 -10.52
CA HIS A 254 -7.67 30.99 -10.37
C HIS A 254 -8.36 29.76 -9.76
N ARG A 255 -9.14 29.95 -8.69
CA ARG A 255 -9.81 28.89 -7.92
C ARG A 255 -10.60 27.91 -8.78
N LYS A 256 -11.21 28.38 -9.86
CA LYS A 256 -12.12 27.57 -10.68
C LYS A 256 -11.76 27.49 -12.16
N ILE A 257 -11.77 28.62 -12.88
CA ILE A 257 -11.55 28.66 -14.33
C ILE A 257 -10.05 28.85 -14.65
N ILE A 258 -9.43 27.88 -15.33
CA ILE A 258 -8.07 28.00 -15.87
C ILE A 258 -8.10 28.77 -17.19
N LEU A 259 -9.05 28.42 -18.07
CA LEU A 259 -9.23 29.03 -19.37
C LEU A 259 -10.72 29.16 -19.67
N LEU A 260 -11.11 30.32 -20.18
CA LEU A 260 -12.39 30.55 -20.85
C LEU A 260 -12.09 30.89 -22.31
N ASN A 261 -12.40 29.97 -23.22
CA ASN A 261 -12.24 30.19 -24.65
C ASN A 261 -13.46 30.95 -25.19
N GLU A 262 -13.27 32.26 -25.36
CA GLU A 262 -14.29 33.21 -25.86
C GLU A 262 -14.20 33.45 -27.38
N SER A 263 -13.61 32.51 -28.14
CA SER A 263 -13.36 32.72 -29.58
C SER A 263 -14.63 32.91 -30.41
N ILE A 264 -15.76 32.39 -29.94
CA ILE A 264 -17.08 32.54 -30.57
C ILE A 264 -17.81 33.75 -30.01
N ASP A 265 -18.04 33.76 -28.70
CA ASP A 265 -18.57 34.90 -27.96
C ASP A 265 -18.06 34.90 -26.51
N SER A 266 -18.46 35.89 -25.72
CA SER A 266 -17.89 36.15 -24.40
C SER A 266 -18.66 35.59 -23.20
N HIS A 267 -19.93 35.20 -23.33
CA HIS A 267 -20.76 34.85 -22.16
C HIS A 267 -21.96 33.96 -22.52
N ASP A 268 -22.50 33.25 -21.52
CA ASP A 268 -23.84 32.66 -21.61
C ASP A 268 -24.92 33.77 -21.75
N THR A 269 -25.19 34.16 -22.99
CA THR A 269 -25.84 35.43 -23.34
C THR A 269 -27.34 35.28 -23.57
N ILE A 270 -28.14 36.22 -23.06
CA ILE A 270 -29.60 36.26 -23.30
C ILE A 270 -29.89 36.34 -24.80
N GLY A 271 -30.66 35.37 -25.29
CA GLY A 271 -31.10 35.31 -26.68
C GLY A 271 -30.31 34.35 -27.56
N HIS A 272 -29.22 33.77 -27.06
CA HIS A 272 -28.56 32.64 -27.71
C HIS A 272 -29.40 31.37 -27.57
N ILE A 273 -29.21 30.42 -28.49
CA ILE A 273 -29.86 29.11 -28.38
C ILE A 273 -29.39 28.46 -27.08
N ASN A 274 -30.30 27.81 -26.36
CA ASN A 274 -29.99 27.13 -25.10
C ASN A 274 -29.32 28.01 -24.03
N PHE A 275 -29.56 29.33 -24.02
CA PHE A 275 -29.18 30.21 -22.90
C PHE A 275 -29.42 29.56 -21.54
N ARG A 276 -28.44 29.66 -20.63
CA ARG A 276 -28.34 29.03 -19.30
C ARG A 276 -27.98 27.55 -19.29
N HIS A 277 -27.73 26.92 -20.44
CA HIS A 277 -27.42 25.50 -20.49
C HIS A 277 -25.98 25.25 -20.03
N GLY A 278 -25.00 25.90 -20.66
CA GLY A 278 -23.58 25.78 -20.31
C GLY A 278 -23.25 26.16 -18.87
N THR A 279 -23.87 27.21 -18.34
CA THR A 279 -23.72 27.55 -16.91
C THR A 279 -24.24 26.46 -15.98
N HIS A 280 -25.37 25.83 -16.34
CA HIS A 280 -25.94 24.73 -15.55
C HIS A 280 -25.05 23.49 -15.61
N THR A 281 -24.56 23.12 -16.80
CA THR A 281 -23.68 21.96 -16.99
C THR A 281 -22.32 22.16 -16.33
N ALA A 282 -21.71 23.34 -16.44
CA ALA A 282 -20.48 23.71 -15.72
C ALA A 282 -20.66 23.66 -14.20
N GLY A 283 -21.84 24.06 -13.71
CA GLY A 283 -22.14 23.98 -12.28
C GLY A 283 -22.28 22.53 -11.80
N SER A 284 -22.87 21.65 -12.60
CA SER A 284 -22.98 20.22 -12.30
C SER A 284 -21.62 19.53 -12.34
N LEU A 285 -20.69 20.05 -13.15
CA LEU A 285 -19.34 19.53 -13.29
C LEU A 285 -18.44 19.90 -12.11
N ALA A 286 -18.44 21.16 -11.66
CA ALA A 286 -17.44 21.65 -10.70
C ALA A 286 -17.90 22.81 -9.79
N CYS A 287 -19.21 23.04 -9.59
CA CYS A 287 -19.65 24.13 -8.71
C CYS A 287 -19.13 23.94 -7.28
N PHE A 288 -18.49 24.99 -6.77
CA PHE A 288 -18.27 25.19 -5.35
C PHE A 288 -18.64 26.61 -4.99
N ASN A 289 -19.68 26.75 -4.18
CA ASN A 289 -20.14 28.05 -3.74
C ASN A 289 -19.02 28.81 -3.01
N VAL A 290 -18.68 29.97 -3.54
CA VAL A 290 -17.58 30.81 -3.05
C VAL A 290 -17.76 31.26 -1.61
N TYR A 291 -19.00 31.35 -1.11
CA TYR A 291 -19.27 31.68 0.28
C TYR A 291 -18.92 30.53 1.21
N ASP A 292 -19.16 29.28 0.81
CA ASP A 292 -18.78 28.11 1.61
C ASP A 292 -17.25 27.96 1.62
N TYR A 293 -16.62 28.07 0.45
CA TYR A 293 -15.17 28.06 0.31
C TYR A 293 -14.48 29.09 1.22
N ARG A 294 -14.92 30.36 1.18
CA ARG A 294 -14.30 31.44 1.97
C ARG A 294 -14.44 31.28 3.48
N ASN A 295 -15.51 30.64 3.92
CA ASN A 295 -15.79 30.43 5.33
C ASN A 295 -15.38 29.03 5.81
N ASP A 296 -14.76 28.23 4.93
CA ASP A 296 -14.36 26.85 5.20
C ASP A 296 -15.52 26.02 5.76
N MET A 297 -16.67 26.14 5.10
CA MET A 297 -17.90 25.44 5.47
C MET A 297 -18.10 24.21 4.59
N ILE A 298 -18.87 23.25 5.12
CA ILE A 298 -19.34 22.09 4.36
C ILE A 298 -20.04 22.61 3.09
N PRO A 299 -19.66 22.11 1.89
CA PRO A 299 -20.24 22.58 0.64
C PRO A 299 -21.78 22.51 0.65
N SER A 300 -22.41 23.61 0.26
CA SER A 300 -23.87 23.74 0.29
C SER A 300 -24.52 23.22 -0.99
N ASN A 301 -25.81 23.54 -1.13
CA ASN A 301 -26.68 23.02 -2.16
C ASN A 301 -26.16 23.28 -3.59
N ALA A 302 -26.24 22.25 -4.45
CA ALA A 302 -25.73 22.26 -5.83
C ALA A 302 -24.20 22.21 -6.00
N SER A 303 -23.45 21.96 -4.93
CA SER A 303 -22.02 21.65 -5.05
C SER A 303 -21.81 20.34 -5.81
N ALA A 304 -20.92 20.37 -6.79
CA ALA A 304 -20.55 19.20 -7.59
C ALA A 304 -19.74 18.19 -6.76
N MET A 305 -19.67 16.94 -7.19
CA MET A 305 -18.88 15.92 -6.50
C MET A 305 -17.39 16.29 -6.49
N SER A 306 -16.89 16.80 -7.61
CA SER A 306 -15.56 17.38 -7.81
C SER A 306 -15.57 18.90 -7.64
N HIS A 307 -16.20 19.40 -6.57
CA HIS A 307 -16.32 20.83 -6.34
C HIS A 307 -14.97 21.55 -6.22
N ASN A 308 -13.86 20.89 -5.95
CA ASN A 308 -12.54 21.53 -5.89
C ASN A 308 -11.73 21.43 -7.20
N ALA A 309 -12.25 20.75 -8.23
CA ALA A 309 -11.60 20.69 -9.55
C ALA A 309 -11.59 22.05 -10.24
N GLN A 310 -10.54 22.31 -11.01
CA GLN A 310 -10.49 23.45 -11.93
C GLN A 310 -11.12 23.06 -13.27
N ILE A 311 -11.60 24.05 -14.02
CA ILE A 311 -12.30 23.85 -15.29
C ILE A 311 -11.71 24.67 -16.43
N ILE A 312 -11.82 24.11 -17.62
CA ILE A 312 -11.54 24.75 -18.91
C ILE A 312 -12.88 24.84 -19.63
N VAL A 313 -13.32 26.05 -19.94
CA VAL A 313 -14.63 26.30 -20.52
C VAL A 313 -14.46 26.74 -21.97
N GLN A 314 -15.14 26.04 -22.87
CA GLN A 314 -15.14 26.32 -24.30
C GLN A 314 -16.55 26.67 -24.75
N ASP A 315 -16.75 27.92 -25.16
CA ASP A 315 -18.04 28.32 -25.72
C ASP A 315 -18.13 27.92 -27.18
N ILE A 316 -19.08 27.04 -27.48
CA ILE A 316 -19.35 26.52 -28.83
C ILE A 316 -20.73 26.94 -29.34
N VAL A 317 -21.36 27.96 -28.76
CA VAL A 317 -22.68 28.45 -29.17
C VAL A 317 -22.62 29.94 -29.45
N SER A 318 -23.36 30.37 -30.46
CA SER A 318 -23.53 31.79 -30.76
C SER A 318 -25.00 32.16 -30.90
N SER A 319 -25.28 33.44 -31.17
CA SER A 319 -26.60 33.90 -31.58
C SER A 319 -27.17 33.21 -32.83
N GLU A 320 -26.33 32.59 -33.66
CA GLU A 320 -26.74 31.86 -34.87
C GLU A 320 -27.02 30.36 -34.62
N GLY A 321 -26.60 29.82 -33.47
CA GLY A 321 -26.80 28.42 -33.11
C GLY A 321 -25.55 27.76 -32.52
N TRP A 322 -25.60 26.43 -32.41
CA TRP A 322 -24.44 25.60 -32.09
C TRP A 322 -23.41 25.67 -33.22
N LEU A 323 -22.17 25.98 -32.87
CA LEU A 323 -21.01 26.09 -33.73
C LEU A 323 -19.85 25.26 -33.13
N PRO A 324 -20.03 23.92 -32.96
CA PRO A 324 -18.89 23.08 -32.62
C PRO A 324 -17.80 23.24 -33.69
N PRO A 325 -16.52 23.14 -33.32
CA PRO A 325 -15.44 23.26 -34.30
C PRO A 325 -15.55 22.15 -35.34
N ASP A 326 -15.03 22.46 -36.54
CA ASP A 326 -15.02 21.51 -37.66
C ASP A 326 -14.26 20.22 -37.29
N ASN A 327 -13.30 20.29 -36.37
CA ASN A 327 -12.53 19.18 -35.83
C ASN A 327 -12.60 19.18 -34.28
N VAL A 328 -13.16 18.13 -33.68
CA VAL A 328 -13.30 18.05 -32.21
C VAL A 328 -11.98 17.88 -31.47
N SER A 329 -10.91 17.44 -32.15
CA SER A 329 -9.58 17.34 -31.54
C SER A 329 -9.00 18.70 -31.16
N GLU A 330 -9.47 19.81 -31.76
CA GLU A 330 -9.09 21.17 -31.33
C GLU A 330 -9.60 21.46 -29.91
N LEU A 331 -10.83 21.05 -29.59
CA LEU A 331 -11.38 21.20 -28.23
C LEU A 331 -10.61 20.36 -27.22
N LEU A 332 -10.40 19.09 -27.57
CA LEU A 332 -9.81 18.12 -26.65
C LEU A 332 -8.31 18.39 -26.44
N SER A 333 -7.60 18.86 -27.46
CA SER A 333 -6.18 19.23 -27.35
C SER A 333 -5.96 20.49 -26.52
N GLU A 334 -6.81 21.52 -26.65
CA GLU A 334 -6.76 22.71 -25.80
C GLU A 334 -6.92 22.33 -24.32
N SER A 335 -7.87 21.44 -24.03
CA SER A 335 -8.04 20.90 -22.68
C SER A 335 -6.82 20.09 -22.22
N ALA A 336 -6.32 19.16 -23.05
CA ALA A 336 -5.23 18.26 -22.71
C ALA A 336 -3.89 18.98 -22.47
N LEU A 337 -3.58 20.02 -23.25
CA LEU A 337 -2.37 20.83 -23.08
C LEU A 337 -2.34 21.55 -21.72
N LEU A 338 -3.52 21.84 -21.15
CA LEU A 338 -3.69 22.44 -19.83
C LEU A 338 -3.89 21.40 -18.72
N GLY A 339 -3.68 20.11 -19.01
CA GLY A 339 -3.75 19.01 -18.05
C GLY A 339 -5.14 18.38 -17.89
N GLY A 340 -6.12 18.75 -18.72
CA GLY A 340 -7.45 18.17 -18.69
C GLY A 340 -7.51 16.78 -19.34
N VAL A 341 -7.82 15.75 -18.54
CA VAL A 341 -8.02 14.36 -19.01
C VAL A 341 -9.48 14.11 -19.36
N ILE A 342 -10.39 14.59 -18.51
CA ILE A 342 -11.84 14.40 -18.65
C ILE A 342 -12.44 15.61 -19.34
N HIS A 343 -13.30 15.36 -20.34
CA HIS A 343 -14.01 16.40 -21.07
C HIS A 343 -15.52 16.12 -21.12
N SER A 344 -16.34 17.06 -20.63
CA SER A 344 -17.80 16.92 -20.60
C SER A 344 -18.46 17.63 -21.78
N ASN A 345 -19.20 16.89 -22.60
CA ASN A 345 -19.91 17.38 -23.79
C ASN A 345 -21.40 17.04 -23.72
N SER A 346 -22.23 18.02 -23.39
CA SER A 346 -23.69 17.85 -23.24
C SER A 346 -24.48 18.17 -24.51
N TRP A 347 -23.92 17.88 -25.67
CA TRP A 347 -24.42 18.22 -27.01
C TRP A 347 -24.13 17.09 -28.02
N GLY A 348 -24.85 17.09 -29.14
CA GLY A 348 -24.74 16.10 -30.21
C GLY A 348 -25.76 16.33 -31.33
N ASP A 349 -25.69 15.55 -32.40
CA ASP A 349 -26.62 15.65 -33.53
C ASP A 349 -27.76 14.63 -33.41
N ASP A 350 -28.94 14.96 -33.95
CA ASP A 350 -30.12 14.09 -33.98
C ASP A 350 -29.99 12.96 -35.04
N THR A 351 -28.95 12.15 -34.94
CA THR A 351 -28.68 10.97 -35.78
C THR A 351 -28.12 9.81 -34.97
N THR A 352 -28.45 8.59 -35.36
CA THR A 352 -27.92 7.34 -34.77
C THR A 352 -26.69 6.82 -35.51
N GLU A 353 -26.43 7.34 -36.71
CA GLU A 353 -25.32 6.93 -37.55
C GLU A 353 -23.97 7.33 -36.95
N TYR A 354 -22.95 6.50 -37.18
CA TYR A 354 -21.58 6.83 -36.83
C TYR A 354 -21.01 7.84 -37.85
N THR A 355 -20.67 9.04 -37.39
CA THR A 355 -20.24 10.16 -38.26
C THR A 355 -18.73 10.35 -38.25
N ALA A 356 -18.25 11.29 -39.09
CA ALA A 356 -16.87 11.75 -39.05
C ALA A 356 -16.48 12.34 -37.68
N ARG A 357 -17.41 13.01 -36.99
CA ARG A 357 -17.16 13.57 -35.65
C ARG A 357 -17.02 12.47 -34.60
N SER A 358 -17.83 11.40 -34.65
CA SER A 358 -17.62 10.21 -33.82
C SER A 358 -16.24 9.58 -34.09
N ALA A 359 -15.84 9.49 -35.36
CA ALA A 359 -14.50 9.03 -35.75
C ALA A 359 -13.38 9.92 -35.20
N GLU A 360 -13.58 11.24 -35.11
CA GLU A 360 -12.57 12.15 -34.57
C GLU A 360 -12.40 11.99 -33.05
N PHE A 361 -13.48 11.78 -32.30
CA PHE A 361 -13.38 11.40 -30.87
C PHE A 361 -12.59 10.10 -30.70
N ASP A 362 -12.90 9.08 -31.51
CA ASP A 362 -12.18 7.80 -31.46
C ASP A 362 -10.72 7.94 -31.87
N ALA A 363 -10.44 8.73 -32.90
CA ALA A 363 -9.09 9.00 -33.38
C ALA A 363 -8.25 9.71 -32.32
N TRP A 364 -8.84 10.74 -31.67
CA TRP A 364 -8.20 11.49 -30.62
C TRP A 364 -7.87 10.61 -29.41
N SER A 365 -8.83 9.88 -28.84
CA SER A 365 -8.58 9.01 -27.69
C SER A 365 -7.57 7.89 -28.00
N THR A 366 -7.48 7.44 -29.25
CA THR A 366 -6.48 6.46 -29.68
C THR A 366 -5.06 7.05 -29.76
N GLN A 367 -4.92 8.32 -30.14
CA GLN A 367 -3.63 9.01 -30.24
C GLN A 367 -3.20 9.69 -28.93
N MET A 368 -4.17 10.05 -28.09
CA MET A 368 -4.01 10.67 -26.78
C MET A 368 -4.74 9.83 -25.72
N PRO A 369 -4.12 8.73 -25.23
CA PRO A 369 -4.77 7.80 -24.30
C PRO A 369 -5.23 8.42 -22.98
N TRP A 370 -4.62 9.53 -22.55
CA TRP A 370 -5.03 10.32 -21.38
C TRP A 370 -6.10 11.37 -21.75
N SER A 371 -7.09 10.98 -22.55
CA SER A 371 -8.25 11.81 -22.87
C SER A 371 -9.52 10.98 -22.92
N LEU A 372 -10.54 11.43 -22.17
CA LEU A 372 -11.80 10.73 -22.00
C LEU A 372 -12.98 11.71 -22.10
N ALA A 373 -13.75 11.60 -23.18
CA ALA A 373 -14.92 12.43 -23.40
C ALA A 373 -16.18 11.77 -22.83
N PHE A 374 -16.93 12.52 -22.03
CA PHE A 374 -18.26 12.18 -21.54
C PHE A 374 -19.28 12.87 -22.44
N ILE A 375 -20.20 12.10 -23.01
CA ILE A 375 -21.13 12.60 -24.03
C ILE A 375 -22.56 12.25 -23.68
N ALA A 376 -23.46 13.22 -23.79
CA ALA A 376 -24.88 13.00 -23.57
C ALA A 376 -25.50 12.17 -24.72
N PRO A 377 -26.09 10.99 -24.46
CA PRO A 377 -26.65 10.11 -25.51
C PRO A 377 -27.99 10.59 -26.11
N GLY A 378 -28.54 11.70 -25.61
CA GLY A 378 -29.81 12.26 -26.07
C GLY A 378 -30.97 12.03 -25.10
N ASN A 379 -32.11 12.66 -25.42
CA ASN A 379 -33.28 12.75 -24.54
C ASN A 379 -34.57 12.25 -25.24
N THR A 380 -34.45 11.28 -26.14
CA THR A 380 -35.57 10.84 -26.99
C THR A 380 -36.36 9.65 -26.41
N GLY A 381 -35.83 8.97 -25.39
CA GLY A 381 -36.32 7.66 -24.93
C GLY A 381 -36.16 6.55 -25.97
N GLY A 382 -35.42 6.82 -27.04
CA GLY A 382 -35.17 5.93 -28.17
C GLY A 382 -33.69 5.63 -28.32
N ALA A 383 -33.25 5.42 -29.56
CA ALA A 383 -31.87 5.09 -29.86
C ALA A 383 -30.90 6.21 -29.46
N LEU A 384 -29.73 5.80 -28.98
CA LEU A 384 -28.60 6.65 -28.63
C LEU A 384 -28.09 7.45 -29.84
N LEU A 385 -27.79 8.72 -29.60
CA LEU A 385 -27.44 9.71 -30.62
C LEU A 385 -25.93 9.97 -30.70
N GLU A 386 -25.49 10.42 -31.86
CA GLU A 386 -24.15 10.92 -32.14
C GLU A 386 -23.82 12.18 -31.33
N PRO A 387 -22.56 12.40 -30.90
CA PRO A 387 -21.39 11.52 -31.00
C PRO A 387 -21.23 10.52 -29.85
N ALA A 388 -22.26 10.33 -29.01
CA ALA A 388 -22.20 9.37 -27.91
C ALA A 388 -22.06 7.90 -28.38
N ASN A 389 -22.27 7.64 -29.68
CA ASN A 389 -22.11 6.34 -30.33
C ASN A 389 -20.66 6.03 -30.75
N ALA A 390 -19.69 6.90 -30.43
CA ALA A 390 -18.27 6.64 -30.62
C ALA A 390 -17.77 5.50 -29.71
N ARG A 391 -16.67 4.83 -30.09
CA ARG A 391 -16.14 3.62 -29.42
C ARG A 391 -15.38 3.91 -28.12
N ASN A 392 -14.72 5.07 -28.05
CA ASN A 392 -13.78 5.43 -26.98
C ASN A 392 -14.35 6.42 -25.95
N VAL A 393 -15.57 6.90 -26.16
CA VAL A 393 -16.25 7.88 -25.31
C VAL A 393 -17.06 7.18 -24.20
N ILE A 394 -17.55 7.97 -23.25
CA ILE A 394 -18.49 7.51 -22.22
C ILE A 394 -19.85 8.16 -22.45
N ALA A 395 -20.82 7.36 -22.90
CA ALA A 395 -22.20 7.78 -23.01
C ALA A 395 -22.94 7.58 -21.67
N ILE A 396 -23.44 8.67 -21.07
CA ILE A 396 -24.07 8.65 -19.75
C ILE A 396 -25.58 8.82 -19.86
N GLY A 397 -26.32 7.76 -19.54
CA GLY A 397 -27.77 7.85 -19.39
C GLY A 397 -28.17 8.60 -18.12
N ALA A 398 -29.43 9.01 -18.04
CA ALA A 398 -29.95 9.74 -16.88
C ALA A 398 -30.77 8.83 -15.96
N SER A 399 -30.47 8.85 -14.67
CA SER A 399 -31.29 8.22 -13.63
C SER A 399 -32.11 9.22 -12.81
N THR A 400 -33.10 8.71 -12.08
CA THR A 400 -33.80 9.44 -11.03
C THR A 400 -32.86 9.75 -9.86
N LYS A 401 -33.22 10.75 -9.06
CA LYS A 401 -32.43 11.23 -7.92
C LYS A 401 -33.00 10.67 -6.61
N GLU A 402 -32.87 9.36 -6.41
CA GLU A 402 -33.36 8.60 -5.25
C GLU A 402 -32.43 7.41 -4.92
N GLU A 403 -32.49 6.85 -3.70
CA GLU A 403 -31.60 5.75 -3.24
C GLU A 403 -31.74 4.50 -4.14
N SER A 404 -32.96 4.16 -4.54
CA SER A 404 -33.23 3.11 -5.53
C SER A 404 -33.41 3.72 -6.91
N ALA A 405 -32.30 4.10 -7.53
CA ALA A 405 -32.29 4.81 -8.80
C ALA A 405 -32.98 4.01 -9.92
N ASN A 406 -33.78 4.72 -10.71
CA ASN A 406 -34.47 4.19 -11.89
C ASN A 406 -33.98 4.91 -13.15
N LEU A 407 -33.99 4.24 -14.30
CA LEU A 407 -33.74 4.86 -15.59
C LEU A 407 -34.79 5.95 -15.86
N TRP A 408 -34.35 7.14 -16.27
CA TRP A 408 -35.27 8.18 -16.71
C TRP A 408 -35.87 7.79 -18.07
N PRO A 409 -37.21 7.72 -18.23
CA PRO A 409 -37.83 7.20 -19.45
C PRO A 409 -37.52 7.96 -20.75
N SER A 410 -37.00 9.17 -20.65
CA SER A 410 -36.56 9.96 -21.81
C SER A 410 -35.07 9.85 -22.09
N SER A 411 -34.29 9.17 -21.25
CA SER A 411 -32.89 8.87 -21.57
C SER A 411 -32.85 7.99 -22.82
N SER A 412 -32.02 8.35 -23.80
CA SER A 412 -31.75 7.44 -24.91
C SER A 412 -31.07 6.15 -24.40
N ILE A 413 -31.24 5.07 -25.15
CA ILE A 413 -30.75 3.72 -24.86
C ILE A 413 -30.04 3.13 -26.09
N GLY A 414 -29.21 2.11 -25.86
CA GLY A 414 -28.57 1.35 -26.92
C GLY A 414 -29.49 0.30 -27.57
N PRO A 415 -28.91 -0.62 -28.37
CA PRO A 415 -27.51 -0.66 -28.79
C PRO A 415 -27.21 0.43 -29.84
N THR A 416 -25.92 0.66 -30.13
CA THR A 416 -25.51 1.48 -31.28
C THR A 416 -25.79 0.74 -32.60
N GLU A 417 -25.74 1.46 -33.73
CA GLU A 417 -25.80 0.82 -35.06
C GLU A 417 -24.65 -0.15 -35.34
N LEU A 418 -23.52 0.02 -34.63
CA LEU A 418 -22.36 -0.87 -34.68
C LEU A 418 -22.51 -2.11 -33.78
N GLY A 419 -23.64 -2.24 -33.07
CA GLY A 419 -23.97 -3.38 -32.22
C GLY A 419 -23.33 -3.38 -30.84
N THR A 420 -22.75 -2.25 -30.41
CA THR A 420 -22.25 -2.07 -29.03
C THR A 420 -23.38 -1.69 -28.08
N TYR A 421 -23.20 -1.87 -26.78
CA TYR A 421 -24.18 -1.48 -25.75
C TYR A 421 -24.52 0.02 -25.82
N GLY A 422 -23.58 0.86 -26.23
CA GLY A 422 -23.74 2.31 -26.36
C GLY A 422 -23.71 3.02 -25.00
N ILE A 423 -24.72 2.80 -24.16
CA ILE A 423 -24.76 3.39 -22.80
C ILE A 423 -23.68 2.73 -21.94
N PHE A 424 -22.80 3.55 -21.37
CA PHE A 424 -21.74 3.09 -20.48
C PHE A 424 -22.25 2.89 -19.06
N ALA A 425 -22.88 3.92 -18.49
CA ALA A 425 -23.46 3.90 -17.15
C ALA A 425 -24.55 4.98 -17.02
N LEU A 426 -25.22 5.03 -15.87
CA LEU A 426 -26.17 6.07 -15.50
C LEU A 426 -25.63 6.96 -14.39
N ALA A 427 -26.04 8.23 -14.42
CA ALA A 427 -25.87 9.16 -13.30
C ALA A 427 -27.13 10.00 -13.08
N PRO A 428 -27.33 10.59 -11.88
CA PRO A 428 -28.49 11.42 -11.61
C PRO A 428 -28.65 12.54 -12.64
N GLY A 429 -29.77 12.51 -13.37
CA GLY A 429 -30.05 13.47 -14.46
C GLY A 429 -31.41 14.15 -14.36
N VAL A 430 -32.22 13.82 -13.34
CA VAL A 430 -33.59 14.34 -13.17
C VAL A 430 -33.66 15.37 -12.04
N SER A 431 -34.17 16.56 -12.36
CA SER A 431 -34.35 17.67 -11.40
C SER A 431 -33.07 18.04 -10.66
N ILE A 432 -31.97 18.15 -11.42
CA ILE A 432 -30.66 18.56 -10.92
C ILE A 432 -30.67 20.08 -10.76
N GLN A 433 -30.49 20.58 -9.53
CA GLN A 433 -30.20 22.01 -9.35
C GLN A 433 -28.73 22.27 -9.63
N SER A 434 -28.46 23.34 -10.37
CA SER A 434 -27.12 23.82 -10.65
C SER A 434 -27.16 25.33 -10.87
N ALA A 435 -26.00 25.93 -11.10
CA ALA A 435 -25.83 27.35 -11.36
C ALA A 435 -26.78 27.85 -12.45
N LYS A 436 -27.36 29.03 -12.24
CA LYS A 436 -28.30 29.66 -13.17
C LYS A 436 -27.70 30.94 -13.72
N ALA A 437 -27.45 30.97 -15.03
CA ALA A 437 -27.09 32.21 -15.69
C ALA A 437 -28.24 33.23 -15.63
N ASP A 438 -27.94 34.48 -15.28
CA ASP A 438 -28.91 35.58 -15.39
C ASP A 438 -28.68 36.46 -16.62
N GLY A 439 -27.54 36.27 -17.31
CA GLY A 439 -27.16 36.98 -18.52
C GLY A 439 -26.68 38.42 -18.27
N ILE A 440 -26.26 38.71 -17.04
CA ILE A 440 -25.71 39.99 -16.61
C ILE A 440 -24.32 39.72 -16.03
N SER A 441 -23.28 40.06 -16.79
CA SER A 441 -21.86 39.75 -16.54
C SER A 441 -21.24 40.31 -15.25
N ASN A 442 -22.01 41.01 -14.42
CA ASN A 442 -21.57 41.60 -13.16
C ASN A 442 -22.70 41.65 -12.11
N SER A 443 -23.64 40.71 -12.21
CA SER A 443 -24.72 40.52 -11.24
C SER A 443 -24.21 39.97 -9.91
N TYR A 444 -23.10 39.21 -9.94
CA TYR A 444 -22.58 38.43 -8.82
C TYR A 444 -23.64 37.50 -8.21
N ASN A 445 -24.50 36.92 -9.05
CA ASN A 445 -25.60 36.08 -8.62
C ASN A 445 -25.11 34.76 -7.96
N ASP A 446 -26.05 34.10 -7.29
CA ASP A 446 -25.91 32.79 -6.66
C ASP A 446 -27.18 31.93 -6.83
N ASP A 447 -27.99 32.30 -7.82
CA ASP A 447 -29.28 31.68 -8.11
C ASP A 447 -29.10 30.26 -8.65
N LEU A 448 -29.96 29.33 -8.23
CA LEU A 448 -29.98 27.97 -8.74
C LEU A 448 -31.17 27.73 -9.70
N ARG A 449 -30.99 26.78 -10.62
CA ARG A 449 -32.03 26.31 -11.53
C ARG A 449 -32.08 24.78 -11.54
N SER A 450 -33.29 24.23 -11.53
CA SER A 450 -33.55 22.81 -11.81
C SER A 450 -33.61 22.53 -13.31
N SER A 451 -32.92 21.51 -13.77
CA SER A 451 -33.00 20.96 -15.12
C SER A 451 -33.03 19.43 -15.09
N SER A 452 -33.58 18.81 -16.14
CA SER A 452 -33.58 17.35 -16.31
C SER A 452 -33.10 17.02 -17.73
N GLY A 453 -32.25 16.02 -17.86
CA GLY A 453 -31.66 15.64 -19.15
C GLY A 453 -30.43 14.76 -18.98
N THR A 454 -30.08 14.03 -20.03
CA THR A 454 -28.75 13.43 -20.15
C THR A 454 -27.65 14.48 -20.19
N SER A 455 -27.99 15.71 -20.62
CA SER A 455 -27.15 16.90 -20.50
C SER A 455 -26.80 17.28 -19.05
N MET A 456 -27.57 16.82 -18.05
CA MET A 456 -27.27 17.01 -16.62
C MET A 456 -26.57 15.80 -16.01
N SER A 457 -26.90 14.58 -16.42
CA SER A 457 -26.21 13.38 -15.94
C SER A 457 -24.77 13.30 -16.43
N THR A 458 -24.48 13.75 -17.66
CA THR A 458 -23.14 13.75 -18.27
C THR A 458 -22.10 14.54 -17.45
N PRO A 459 -22.30 15.84 -17.13
CA PRO A 459 -21.36 16.58 -16.28
C PRO A 459 -21.33 16.07 -14.84
N THR A 460 -22.43 15.50 -14.35
CA THR A 460 -22.50 14.87 -13.03
C THR A 460 -21.61 13.61 -12.97
N ALA A 461 -21.61 12.78 -14.00
CA ALA A 461 -20.73 11.63 -14.15
C ALA A 461 -19.27 12.01 -14.43
N ALA A 462 -19.03 13.05 -15.24
CA ALA A 462 -17.68 13.59 -15.44
C ALA A 462 -17.10 14.14 -14.12
N SER A 463 -17.94 14.74 -13.28
CA SER A 463 -17.57 15.13 -11.92
C SER A 463 -17.30 13.91 -11.04
N PHE A 464 -18.03 12.80 -11.16
CA PHE A 464 -17.70 11.57 -10.45
C PHE A 464 -16.33 11.02 -10.87
N ALA A 465 -16.08 10.98 -12.17
CA ALA A 465 -14.80 10.55 -12.74
C ALA A 465 -13.63 11.46 -12.33
N GLY A 466 -13.88 12.75 -12.09
CA GLY A 466 -12.89 13.66 -11.54
C GLY A 466 -12.41 13.25 -10.14
N VAL A 467 -13.30 12.70 -9.29
CA VAL A 467 -12.88 12.13 -7.99
C VAL A 467 -12.09 10.84 -8.19
N ILE A 468 -12.49 9.96 -9.11
CA ILE A 468 -11.69 8.76 -9.44
C ILE A 468 -10.30 9.13 -9.97
N GLN A 469 -10.20 10.14 -10.84
CA GLN A 469 -8.92 10.65 -11.32
C GLN A 469 -8.06 11.15 -10.15
N GLN A 470 -8.64 11.92 -9.23
CA GLN A 470 -7.96 12.35 -8.02
C GLN A 470 -7.44 11.16 -7.21
N MET A 471 -8.27 10.12 -7.00
CA MET A 471 -7.87 8.95 -6.22
C MET A 471 -6.65 8.22 -6.80
N VAL A 472 -6.51 8.17 -8.14
CA VAL A 472 -5.29 7.61 -8.76
C VAL A 472 -4.11 8.58 -8.65
N GLN A 473 -4.33 9.87 -8.87
CA GLN A 473 -3.27 10.90 -8.80
C GLN A 473 -2.70 11.08 -7.40
N ASP A 474 -3.54 10.96 -6.38
CA ASP A 474 -3.18 11.12 -4.97
C ASP A 474 -2.75 9.79 -4.33
N GLY A 475 -2.70 8.70 -5.11
CA GLY A 475 -2.19 7.40 -4.65
C GLY A 475 -3.12 6.64 -3.70
N TRP A 476 -4.43 6.89 -3.75
CA TRP A 476 -5.44 6.09 -3.05
C TRP A 476 -5.64 4.74 -3.71
N LEU A 477 -5.56 4.68 -5.05
CA LEU A 477 -5.68 3.45 -5.84
C LEU A 477 -4.32 3.11 -6.44
N LEU A 478 -3.87 1.87 -6.24
CA LEU A 478 -2.49 1.46 -6.51
C LEU A 478 -2.43 0.13 -7.24
N GLY A 479 -1.34 -0.07 -7.99
CA GLY A 479 -0.90 -1.40 -8.41
C GLY A 479 -0.38 -2.21 -7.22
N ALA A 480 0.07 -3.43 -7.51
CA ALA A 480 0.61 -4.33 -6.49
C ALA A 480 2.02 -3.88 -6.07
N ASN A 481 2.27 -3.91 -4.76
CA ASN A 481 3.60 -3.68 -4.16
C ASN A 481 4.21 -2.31 -4.50
N GLU A 482 3.38 -1.29 -4.74
CA GLU A 482 3.87 0.08 -4.89
C GLU A 482 4.33 0.67 -3.56
N ASN A 483 5.36 1.52 -3.59
CA ASN A 483 5.82 2.20 -2.38
C ASN A 483 4.73 3.15 -1.87
N THR A 484 4.46 3.10 -0.56
CA THR A 484 3.51 4.01 0.09
C THR A 484 4.19 4.89 1.14
N THR A 485 3.58 6.04 1.40
CA THR A 485 3.99 6.99 2.42
C THR A 485 2.81 7.32 3.33
N PHE A 486 3.06 7.43 4.63
CA PHE A 486 2.02 7.83 5.58
C PHE A 486 1.86 9.35 5.54
N VAL A 487 0.69 9.79 5.10
CA VAL A 487 0.26 11.19 5.05
C VAL A 487 -0.69 11.46 6.19
N ASN A 488 -0.48 12.54 6.95
CA ASN A 488 -1.39 12.87 8.03
C ASN A 488 -2.73 13.33 7.45
N ILE A 489 -3.84 12.73 7.87
CA ILE A 489 -5.16 12.98 7.26
C ILE A 489 -5.55 14.47 7.33
N SER A 490 -5.18 15.17 8.41
CA SER A 490 -5.46 16.60 8.58
C SER A 490 -4.81 17.50 7.52
N GLN A 491 -3.82 17.00 6.77
CA GLN A 491 -3.16 17.74 5.69
C GLN A 491 -3.95 17.69 4.38
N ILE A 492 -4.79 16.67 4.18
CA ILE A 492 -5.56 16.46 2.95
C ILE A 492 -7.06 16.62 3.15
N SER A 493 -7.56 16.42 4.37
CA SER A 493 -8.95 16.68 4.73
C SER A 493 -9.23 18.18 4.90
N PRO A 494 -10.43 18.66 4.57
CA PRO A 494 -10.84 20.03 4.87
C PRO A 494 -10.98 20.25 6.38
N ASN A 495 -10.74 21.47 6.89
CA ASN A 495 -10.69 21.68 8.35
C ASN A 495 -12.05 21.43 9.03
N TRP A 496 -13.16 21.63 8.32
CA TRP A 496 -14.49 21.34 8.86
C TRP A 496 -14.75 19.85 9.12
N ALA A 497 -13.96 18.95 8.52
CA ALA A 497 -14.05 17.50 8.78
C ALA A 497 -13.52 17.12 10.17
N ASN A 498 -12.63 17.96 10.73
CA ASN A 498 -12.08 17.81 12.08
C ASN A 498 -11.52 16.39 12.36
N LEU A 499 -10.75 15.86 11.40
CA LEU A 499 -10.04 14.59 11.51
C LEU A 499 -8.64 14.85 12.06
N ASP A 500 -8.33 14.34 13.26
CA ASP A 500 -7.06 14.57 13.95
C ASP A 500 -6.32 13.25 14.26
N GLY A 501 -5.00 13.26 14.07
CA GLY A 501 -4.07 12.41 14.82
C GLY A 501 -3.51 11.18 14.11
N ASN A 502 -4.20 10.62 13.11
CA ASN A 502 -3.77 9.41 12.41
C ASN A 502 -3.44 9.68 10.92
N SER A 503 -2.77 8.73 10.30
CA SER A 503 -2.23 8.84 8.95
C SER A 503 -2.90 7.85 8.00
N ILE A 504 -2.92 8.21 6.73
CA ILE A 504 -3.33 7.33 5.64
C ILE A 504 -2.11 6.97 4.80
N SER A 505 -1.96 5.69 4.45
CA SER A 505 -0.89 5.19 3.60
C SER A 505 -1.26 5.39 2.13
N LEU A 506 -0.57 6.29 1.44
CA LEU A 506 -0.85 6.62 0.03
C LEU A 506 0.40 6.36 -0.82
N GLY A 507 0.21 5.88 -2.05
CA GLY A 507 1.31 5.75 -3.00
C GLY A 507 1.67 7.07 -3.68
N ASP A 508 2.66 7.03 -4.58
CA ASP A 508 3.11 8.23 -5.30
C ASP A 508 2.09 8.78 -6.30
N GLY A 509 1.17 7.92 -6.77
CA GLY A 509 0.11 8.26 -7.72
C GLY A 509 0.61 8.58 -9.13
N PHE A 510 -0.33 8.71 -10.08
CA PHE A 510 -0.04 9.11 -11.46
C PHE A 510 -1.31 9.64 -12.14
N VAL A 511 -1.16 10.33 -13.28
CA VAL A 511 -2.31 10.76 -14.09
C VAL A 511 -2.85 9.55 -14.88
N PRO A 512 -4.07 9.06 -14.57
CA PRO A 512 -4.61 7.85 -15.19
C PRO A 512 -4.97 8.05 -16.66
N SER A 513 -4.89 6.99 -17.46
CA SER A 513 -5.41 7.00 -18.82
C SER A 513 -6.93 6.93 -18.85
N GLY A 514 -7.54 7.34 -19.98
CA GLY A 514 -8.97 7.16 -20.23
C GLY A 514 -9.42 5.71 -20.09
N PRO A 515 -8.68 4.71 -20.62
CA PRO A 515 -8.93 3.30 -20.35
C PRO A 515 -8.96 2.94 -18.86
N LEU A 516 -8.02 3.43 -18.04
CA LEU A 516 -8.03 3.13 -16.61
C LEU A 516 -9.26 3.73 -15.92
N ILE A 517 -9.58 4.98 -16.23
CA ILE A 517 -10.78 5.65 -15.71
C ILE A 517 -12.05 4.86 -16.12
N LYS A 518 -12.15 4.37 -17.37
CA LYS A 518 -13.26 3.50 -17.81
C LYS A 518 -13.35 2.23 -16.97
N SER A 519 -12.24 1.51 -16.77
CA SER A 519 -12.24 0.28 -15.97
C SER A 519 -12.65 0.54 -14.51
N LEU A 520 -12.19 1.65 -13.91
CA LEU A 520 -12.58 2.07 -12.56
C LEU A 520 -14.05 2.49 -12.48
N LEU A 521 -14.56 3.23 -13.46
CA LEU A 521 -15.97 3.61 -13.52
C LEU A 521 -16.89 2.40 -13.61
N ALA A 522 -16.53 1.39 -14.40
CA ALA A 522 -17.32 0.18 -14.56
C ALA A 522 -17.45 -0.61 -13.26
N ILE A 523 -16.37 -0.74 -12.46
CA ILE A 523 -16.45 -1.40 -11.15
C ILE A 523 -17.16 -0.53 -10.09
N SER A 524 -17.17 0.79 -10.29
CA SER A 524 -17.85 1.77 -9.42
C SER A 524 -19.33 1.94 -9.74
N THR A 525 -20.03 0.85 -10.08
CA THR A 525 -21.47 0.88 -10.40
C THR A 525 -22.28 -0.06 -9.52
N THR A 526 -23.40 0.45 -9.02
CA THR A 526 -24.47 -0.36 -8.45
C THR A 526 -25.45 -0.75 -9.55
N GLN A 527 -25.80 -2.02 -9.62
CA GLN A 527 -26.72 -2.55 -10.63
C GLN A 527 -28.18 -2.19 -10.32
N ILE A 528 -28.99 -1.91 -11.36
CA ILE A 528 -30.44 -1.75 -11.21
C ILE A 528 -31.10 -3.13 -11.31
N ILE A 529 -31.77 -3.56 -10.24
CA ILE A 529 -32.49 -4.84 -10.18
C ILE A 529 -33.73 -4.76 -11.09
N SER A 530 -33.83 -5.65 -12.07
CA SER A 530 -35.02 -5.81 -12.92
C SER A 530 -35.88 -7.00 -12.47
N ASP A 531 -37.12 -7.09 -12.96
CA ASP A 531 -38.11 -8.13 -12.60
C ASP A 531 -37.63 -9.59 -12.81
N GLU A 532 -36.51 -9.81 -13.51
CA GLU A 532 -35.89 -11.14 -13.73
C GLU A 532 -34.82 -11.53 -12.68
N ASP A 533 -34.66 -10.79 -11.57
CA ASP A 533 -33.80 -11.12 -10.41
C ASP A 533 -32.28 -11.19 -10.69
N TYR A 534 -31.82 -10.84 -11.90
CA TYR A 534 -30.41 -10.97 -12.31
C TYR A 534 -29.82 -9.70 -12.93
N SER A 535 -28.62 -9.32 -12.48
CA SER A 535 -27.96 -8.05 -12.78
C SER A 535 -26.81 -8.20 -13.78
N LYS A 536 -27.11 -8.02 -15.07
CA LYS A 536 -26.12 -8.02 -16.15
C LYS A 536 -26.08 -6.71 -16.91
N ARG A 537 -24.89 -6.38 -17.45
CA ARG A 537 -24.70 -5.27 -18.40
C ARG A 537 -25.71 -5.38 -19.55
N ASN A 538 -26.37 -4.27 -19.87
CA ASN A 538 -27.41 -4.23 -20.89
C ASN A 538 -27.44 -2.87 -21.62
N ASN A 539 -28.24 -2.80 -22.67
CA ASN A 539 -28.31 -1.64 -23.57
C ASN A 539 -28.96 -0.40 -22.93
N ASP A 540 -29.69 -0.58 -21.83
CA ASP A 540 -30.51 0.50 -21.25
C ASP A 540 -29.75 1.24 -20.16
N VAL A 541 -29.05 0.50 -19.29
CA VAL A 541 -28.36 1.05 -18.11
C VAL A 541 -26.85 0.87 -18.15
N GLY A 542 -26.31 0.21 -19.17
CA GLY A 542 -24.88 -0.09 -19.28
C GLY A 542 -24.40 -0.95 -18.11
N PHE A 543 -23.31 -0.53 -17.46
CA PHE A 543 -22.76 -1.15 -16.25
C PHE A 543 -23.59 -0.88 -14.98
N GLY A 544 -24.59 0.00 -15.00
CA GLY A 544 -25.40 0.36 -13.83
C GLY A 544 -25.31 1.84 -13.48
N VAL A 545 -25.63 2.19 -12.23
CA VAL A 545 -25.61 3.57 -11.72
C VAL A 545 -24.28 3.81 -11.00
N LEU A 546 -23.62 4.92 -11.30
CA LEU A 546 -22.35 5.28 -10.66
C LEU A 546 -22.52 5.44 -9.14
N ASN A 547 -21.68 4.76 -8.38
CA ASN A 547 -21.65 4.76 -6.93
C ASN A 547 -20.22 4.47 -6.43
N LEU A 548 -19.63 5.42 -5.71
CA LEU A 548 -18.24 5.36 -5.24
C LEU A 548 -18.06 4.32 -4.13
N SER A 549 -19.13 4.02 -3.36
CA SER A 549 -19.08 3.03 -2.29
C SER A 549 -18.80 1.61 -2.79
N GLU A 550 -19.04 1.33 -4.08
CA GLU A 550 -18.69 0.05 -4.72
C GLU A 550 -17.17 -0.10 -4.91
N LEU A 551 -16.45 1.03 -4.98
CA LEU A 551 -15.00 1.05 -5.13
C LEU A 551 -14.30 1.10 -3.76
N ILE A 552 -14.76 1.98 -2.87
CA ILE A 552 -14.12 2.24 -1.57
C ILE A 552 -15.17 2.49 -0.48
N ASP A 553 -15.01 1.82 0.68
CA ASP A 553 -15.88 2.02 1.84
C ASP A 553 -15.39 3.23 2.67
N ILE A 554 -15.93 4.39 2.36
CA ILE A 554 -15.58 5.66 3.00
C ILE A 554 -15.94 5.66 4.49
N ASP A 555 -17.06 5.05 4.86
CA ASP A 555 -17.53 5.04 6.26
C ASP A 555 -16.66 4.14 7.13
N SER A 556 -16.21 3.00 6.59
CA SER A 556 -15.22 2.15 7.24
C SER A 556 -13.91 2.90 7.47
N ILE A 557 -13.38 3.58 6.44
CA ILE A 557 -12.13 4.36 6.54
C ILE A 557 -12.25 5.47 7.58
N LEU A 558 -13.35 6.24 7.55
CA LEU A 558 -13.59 7.31 8.52
C LEU A 558 -13.67 6.77 9.96
N THR A 559 -14.18 5.56 10.15
CA THR A 559 -14.24 4.91 11.47
C THR A 559 -12.86 4.41 11.91
N GLU A 560 -12.11 3.76 11.02
CA GLU A 560 -10.80 3.18 11.33
C GLU A 560 -9.73 4.25 11.61
N ILE A 561 -9.77 5.35 10.86
CA ILE A 561 -8.81 6.45 10.98
C ILE A 561 -8.99 7.25 12.27
N GLU A 562 -10.06 7.05 13.05
CA GLU A 562 -10.16 7.60 14.41
C GLU A 562 -9.23 6.87 15.39
N PHE A 563 -8.85 5.62 15.08
CA PHE A 563 -8.14 4.75 16.02
C PHE A 563 -6.73 4.33 15.57
N ASN A 564 -6.48 4.17 14.26
CA ASN A 564 -5.23 3.68 13.72
C ASN A 564 -4.83 4.40 12.42
N ASP A 565 -3.58 4.19 11.97
CA ASP A 565 -3.20 4.49 10.59
C ASP A 565 -3.87 3.49 9.63
N VAL A 566 -4.35 3.97 8.47
CA VAL A 566 -5.17 3.19 7.52
C VAL A 566 -4.48 3.09 6.16
N SER A 567 -4.56 1.93 5.51
CA SER A 567 -4.22 1.76 4.09
C SER A 567 -5.54 1.67 3.30
N PRO A 568 -5.84 2.63 2.41
CA PRO A 568 -7.07 2.58 1.64
C PRO A 568 -7.00 1.51 0.57
N SER A 569 -8.18 0.97 0.24
CA SER A 569 -8.42 0.07 -0.90
C SER A 569 -7.41 -1.09 -1.02
N GLU A 570 -7.14 -1.79 0.09
CA GLU A 570 -6.31 -3.01 0.10
C GLU A 570 -6.91 -4.13 -0.76
N ASP A 571 -8.19 -4.00 -1.11
CA ASP A 571 -8.94 -4.96 -1.89
C ASP A 571 -9.15 -4.54 -3.37
N VAL A 572 -8.49 -3.46 -3.80
CA VAL A 572 -8.51 -2.94 -5.18
C VAL A 572 -7.11 -2.97 -5.77
N TRP A 573 -6.99 -3.52 -6.97
CA TRP A 573 -5.76 -3.54 -7.74
C TRP A 573 -5.98 -2.91 -9.12
N ILE A 574 -5.04 -2.07 -9.56
CA ILE A 574 -5.09 -1.43 -10.89
C ILE A 574 -3.84 -1.70 -11.73
N HIS A 575 -4.01 -1.69 -13.04
CA HIS A 575 -2.94 -1.70 -14.03
C HIS A 575 -3.25 -0.72 -15.17
N ASP A 576 -2.26 0.07 -15.59
CA ASP A 576 -2.41 0.98 -16.71
C ASP A 576 -1.16 0.94 -17.58
N SER A 577 -1.29 0.38 -18.78
CA SER A 577 -0.19 0.30 -19.75
C SER A 577 0.31 1.68 -20.17
N PHE A 578 -0.53 2.71 -20.02
CA PHE A 578 -0.22 4.09 -20.37
C PHE A 578 0.26 4.90 -19.16
N ARG A 579 0.57 4.30 -18.01
CA ARG A 579 1.22 5.03 -16.90
C ARG A 579 2.58 5.56 -17.35
N LEU A 580 2.77 6.88 -17.35
CA LEU A 580 4.06 7.52 -17.65
C LEU A 580 4.96 7.49 -16.41
N GLU A 581 6.26 7.20 -16.61
CA GLU A 581 7.21 7.08 -15.51
C GLU A 581 7.81 8.43 -15.08
N GLU A 582 8.10 9.33 -16.04
CA GLU A 582 8.86 10.56 -15.77
C GLU A 582 8.14 11.86 -16.17
N LYS A 583 7.01 11.80 -16.87
CA LYS A 583 6.35 12.96 -17.48
C LYS A 583 4.86 13.01 -17.19
N THR A 584 4.28 14.21 -17.19
CA THR A 584 2.83 14.36 -17.24
C THR A 584 2.31 14.16 -18.67
N PRO A 585 1.03 13.77 -18.86
CA PRO A 585 0.45 13.68 -20.19
C PRO A 585 0.47 15.00 -20.98
N SER A 586 0.33 16.14 -20.29
CA SER A 586 0.43 17.46 -20.92
C SER A 586 1.85 17.77 -21.43
N GLN A 587 2.89 17.42 -20.67
CA GLN A 587 4.29 17.54 -21.11
C GLN A 587 4.59 16.59 -22.28
N TRP A 588 4.06 15.37 -22.23
CA TRP A 588 4.19 14.41 -23.33
C TRP A 588 3.56 14.94 -24.61
N LEU A 589 2.38 15.57 -24.52
CA LEU A 589 1.68 16.16 -25.66
C LEU A 589 2.42 17.38 -26.22
N ASP A 590 2.87 18.31 -25.37
CA ASP A 590 3.58 19.54 -25.76
C ASP A 590 4.87 19.26 -26.54
N GLU A 591 5.58 18.17 -26.23
CA GLU A 591 6.78 17.75 -26.97
C GLU A 591 6.49 17.19 -28.37
N ARG A 592 5.22 16.87 -28.67
CA ARG A 592 4.81 16.12 -29.85
C ARG A 592 3.89 16.89 -30.79
N THR A 593 3.63 18.16 -30.51
CA THR A 593 2.86 19.05 -31.37
C THR A 593 3.48 20.43 -31.45
N ASP A 594 3.21 21.16 -32.54
CA ASP A 594 3.54 22.59 -32.65
C ASP A 594 2.36 23.52 -32.30
N GLY A 595 1.22 22.94 -31.87
CA GLY A 595 0.00 23.66 -31.48
C GLY A 595 -0.96 23.96 -32.63
N GLY A 596 -0.67 23.49 -33.85
CA GLY A 596 -1.56 23.60 -35.00
C GLY A 596 -2.57 22.44 -35.10
N ASP A 597 -2.38 21.56 -36.09
CA ASP A 597 -3.19 20.35 -36.25
C ASP A 597 -2.64 19.25 -35.35
N VAL A 598 -2.99 19.31 -34.06
CA VAL A 598 -2.44 18.43 -33.02
C VAL A 598 -2.65 16.94 -33.34
N LEU A 599 -3.83 16.57 -33.84
CA LEU A 599 -4.11 15.17 -34.24
C LEU A 599 -3.26 14.77 -35.46
N GLY A 600 -3.11 15.66 -36.44
CA GLY A 600 -2.20 15.48 -37.56
C GLY A 600 -0.74 15.29 -37.12
N ASP A 601 -0.27 16.08 -36.16
CA ASP A 601 1.09 15.98 -35.59
C ASP A 601 1.30 14.61 -34.94
N LEU A 602 0.40 14.20 -34.04
CA LEU A 602 0.48 12.92 -33.33
C LEU A 602 0.49 11.73 -34.30
N THR A 603 -0.35 11.76 -35.33
CA THR A 603 -0.38 10.69 -36.36
C THR A 603 0.88 10.67 -37.24
N SER A 604 1.53 11.83 -37.44
CA SER A 604 2.79 11.94 -38.18
C SER A 604 4.02 11.53 -37.38
N LEU A 605 3.90 11.49 -36.05
CA LEU A 605 4.94 11.09 -35.10
C LEU A 605 4.51 9.86 -34.28
N PRO A 606 4.40 8.64 -34.86
CA PRO A 606 3.95 7.45 -34.13
C PRO A 606 4.70 7.22 -32.81
N TRP A 607 4.00 6.72 -31.78
CA TRP A 607 4.58 6.41 -30.45
C TRP A 607 4.62 4.90 -30.22
N ASP A 608 5.76 4.38 -29.76
CA ASP A 608 6.01 2.96 -29.55
C ASP A 608 5.74 2.50 -28.11
N GLY A 609 5.20 3.40 -27.28
CA GLY A 609 5.01 3.17 -25.85
C GLY A 609 6.19 3.62 -25.00
N SER A 610 7.28 4.13 -25.57
CA SER A 610 8.46 4.54 -24.81
C SER A 610 8.12 5.55 -23.71
N GLY A 611 8.59 5.31 -22.49
CA GLY A 611 8.36 6.16 -21.31
C GLY A 611 7.07 5.86 -20.56
N ALA A 612 6.27 4.88 -21.01
CA ALA A 612 5.17 4.31 -20.25
C ALA A 612 5.50 2.88 -19.77
N VAL A 613 4.83 2.45 -18.70
CA VAL A 613 5.03 1.14 -18.05
C VAL A 613 4.72 -0.04 -18.99
N GLY A 614 3.72 0.09 -19.88
CA GLY A 614 3.29 -0.99 -20.76
C GLY A 614 2.61 -2.16 -20.00
N PRO A 615 2.46 -3.34 -20.62
CA PRO A 615 2.93 -3.69 -21.95
C PRO A 615 2.01 -3.15 -23.06
N PHE A 616 2.53 -3.14 -24.28
CA PHE A 616 1.75 -2.90 -25.50
C PHE A 616 1.76 -4.17 -26.35
N LEU A 617 0.62 -4.85 -26.43
CA LEU A 617 0.51 -6.19 -27.00
C LEU A 617 0.42 -6.15 -28.53
N ALA A 618 1.17 -7.04 -29.16
CA ALA A 618 1.05 -7.39 -30.58
C ALA A 618 0.08 -8.55 -30.79
N ASN A 619 -0.32 -8.78 -32.04
CA ASN A 619 -1.13 -9.92 -32.42
C ASN A 619 -0.53 -11.26 -31.92
N GLY A 620 -1.31 -12.02 -31.15
CA GLY A 620 -0.96 -13.32 -30.58
C GLY A 620 -0.13 -13.25 -29.29
N GLN A 621 0.11 -12.06 -28.75
CA GLN A 621 0.74 -11.90 -27.43
C GLN A 621 -0.31 -11.88 -26.32
N ASN A 622 0.09 -12.40 -25.17
CA ASN A 622 -0.73 -12.42 -23.98
C ASN A 622 0.04 -11.79 -22.82
N TRP A 623 -0.69 -11.19 -21.89
CA TRP A 623 -0.17 -10.72 -20.61
C TRP A 623 -0.95 -11.37 -19.48
N THR A 624 -0.29 -11.69 -18.37
CA THR A 624 -0.90 -12.38 -17.23
C THR A 624 -0.51 -11.72 -15.92
N LYS A 625 -1.47 -11.57 -15.01
CA LYS A 625 -1.23 -11.24 -13.59
C LYS A 625 -2.05 -12.17 -12.71
N ARG A 626 -1.39 -12.75 -11.72
CA ARG A 626 -2.04 -13.50 -10.66
C ARG A 626 -2.60 -12.54 -9.62
N LEU A 627 -3.86 -12.75 -9.25
CA LEU A 627 -4.57 -12.04 -8.19
C LEU A 627 -5.06 -13.06 -7.15
N VAL A 628 -5.17 -12.63 -5.90
CA VAL A 628 -5.63 -13.47 -4.79
C VAL A 628 -7.00 -12.98 -4.31
N PRO A 629 -8.04 -13.83 -4.26
CA PRO A 629 -9.35 -13.42 -3.73
C PRO A 629 -9.27 -12.92 -2.28
N SER A 630 -9.97 -11.83 -1.96
CA SER A 630 -10.08 -11.32 -0.58
C SER A 630 -11.16 -12.04 0.24
N GLY A 631 -12.02 -12.83 -0.41
CA GLY A 631 -13.20 -13.46 0.18
C GLY A 631 -14.52 -12.74 -0.15
N GLU A 632 -14.47 -11.64 -0.90
CA GLU A 632 -15.63 -10.91 -1.40
C GLU A 632 -15.97 -11.26 -2.85
N ASP A 633 -17.07 -10.71 -3.37
CA ASP A 633 -17.39 -10.78 -4.80
C ASP A 633 -16.29 -10.05 -5.59
N ILE A 634 -15.84 -10.64 -6.70
CA ILE A 634 -14.76 -10.07 -7.52
C ILE A 634 -15.33 -9.50 -8.80
N ARG A 635 -14.89 -8.28 -9.15
CA ARG A 635 -15.10 -7.66 -10.45
C ARG A 635 -13.76 -7.30 -11.06
N ILE A 636 -13.50 -7.76 -12.28
CA ILE A 636 -12.28 -7.44 -13.05
C ILE A 636 -12.73 -6.82 -14.36
N THR A 637 -12.41 -5.55 -14.58
CA THR A 637 -12.75 -4.84 -15.81
C THR A 637 -11.49 -4.47 -16.58
N MET A 638 -11.50 -4.74 -17.88
CA MET A 638 -10.49 -4.29 -18.83
C MET A 638 -11.06 -3.24 -19.77
N SER A 639 -10.28 -2.21 -20.08
CA SER A 639 -10.57 -1.26 -21.15
C SER A 639 -9.35 -0.99 -22.01
N PHE A 640 -9.58 -0.63 -23.28
CA PHE A 640 -8.53 -0.26 -24.23
C PHE A 640 -9.07 0.74 -25.26
N PRO A 641 -8.24 1.62 -25.83
CA PRO A 641 -8.66 2.49 -26.92
C PRO A 641 -8.73 1.70 -28.23
N SER A 642 -9.69 2.04 -29.10
CA SER A 642 -9.85 1.43 -30.42
C SER A 642 -9.86 2.46 -31.55
N SER A 643 -9.27 2.10 -32.69
CA SER A 643 -9.24 2.95 -33.88
C SER A 643 -10.66 3.30 -34.39
N PRO A 644 -10.87 4.45 -35.06
CA PRO A 644 -12.18 4.83 -35.62
C PRO A 644 -12.62 3.94 -36.80
N GLU A 645 -13.90 3.97 -37.18
CA GLU A 645 -14.33 3.39 -38.48
C GLU A 645 -13.54 4.04 -39.64
N PRO A 646 -13.18 3.28 -40.69
CA PRO A 646 -13.54 1.90 -40.99
C PRO A 646 -12.55 0.85 -40.44
N TYR A 647 -11.68 1.20 -39.48
CA TYR A 647 -10.78 0.23 -38.88
C TYR A 647 -11.56 -0.75 -37.99
N LEU A 648 -11.11 -1.99 -37.96
CA LEU A 648 -11.67 -3.02 -37.09
C LEU A 648 -11.30 -2.72 -35.64
N VAL A 649 -12.22 -3.03 -34.73
CA VAL A 649 -11.92 -3.07 -33.30
C VAL A 649 -10.95 -4.23 -33.04
N GLU A 650 -9.95 -3.97 -32.22
CA GLU A 650 -8.94 -4.91 -31.78
C GLU A 650 -9.58 -5.97 -30.88
N ASP A 651 -9.26 -7.25 -31.11
CA ASP A 651 -9.82 -8.37 -30.34
C ASP A 651 -8.92 -8.67 -29.14
N LEU A 652 -9.09 -7.89 -28.08
CA LEU A 652 -8.52 -8.15 -26.76
C LEU A 652 -9.51 -8.94 -25.91
N GLN A 653 -9.15 -10.19 -25.60
CA GLN A 653 -9.97 -11.06 -24.78
C GLN A 653 -9.47 -11.04 -23.33
N LEU A 654 -10.34 -10.62 -22.40
CA LEU A 654 -10.13 -10.75 -20.97
C LEU A 654 -10.51 -12.16 -20.51
N VAL A 655 -9.58 -12.84 -19.87
CA VAL A 655 -9.75 -14.23 -19.40
C VAL A 655 -9.31 -14.29 -17.94
N ALA A 656 -10.03 -15.04 -17.12
CA ALA A 656 -9.61 -15.33 -15.75
C ALA A 656 -9.60 -16.85 -15.52
N ARG A 657 -8.47 -17.37 -15.04
CA ARG A 657 -8.27 -18.80 -14.74
C ARG A 657 -8.15 -19.00 -13.25
N THR A 658 -8.91 -19.93 -12.71
CA THR A 658 -8.90 -20.22 -11.27
C THR A 658 -7.94 -21.36 -10.95
N SER A 659 -7.44 -21.40 -9.70
CA SER A 659 -6.63 -22.53 -9.18
C SER A 659 -7.34 -23.89 -9.28
N THR A 660 -8.68 -23.88 -9.33
CA THR A 660 -9.53 -25.08 -9.49
C THR A 660 -9.60 -25.61 -10.93
N GLY A 661 -8.94 -24.95 -11.89
CA GLY A 661 -8.85 -25.39 -13.29
C GLY A 661 -10.03 -24.98 -14.17
N PHE A 662 -10.83 -24.02 -13.71
CA PHE A 662 -11.88 -23.39 -14.52
C PHE A 662 -11.37 -22.11 -15.16
N VAL A 663 -12.06 -21.69 -16.22
CA VAL A 663 -11.76 -20.46 -16.95
C VAL A 663 -13.05 -19.71 -17.23
N THR A 664 -12.98 -18.40 -17.15
CA THR A 664 -14.07 -17.50 -17.53
C THR A 664 -13.55 -16.44 -18.50
N VAL A 665 -14.44 -15.89 -19.31
CA VAL A 665 -14.14 -14.96 -20.41
C VAL A 665 -15.06 -13.75 -20.26
N GLY A 666 -14.51 -12.54 -20.43
CA GLY A 666 -15.24 -11.29 -20.27
C GLY A 666 -16.51 -11.20 -21.11
N ASP A 667 -17.55 -10.59 -20.54
CA ASP A 667 -18.90 -10.42 -21.11
C ASP A 667 -19.69 -11.73 -21.40
N TYR A 668 -19.22 -12.89 -20.94
CA TYR A 668 -19.99 -14.13 -20.93
C TYR A 668 -20.55 -14.39 -19.54
N TYR A 669 -21.85 -14.15 -19.37
CA TYR A 669 -22.54 -14.29 -18.08
C TYR A 669 -23.44 -15.52 -18.03
N ASP A 670 -23.53 -16.12 -16.85
CA ASP A 670 -24.55 -17.10 -16.52
C ASP A 670 -25.90 -16.42 -16.24
N GLY A 671 -26.92 -17.24 -15.98
CA GLY A 671 -28.25 -16.75 -15.69
C GLY A 671 -28.31 -15.83 -14.47
N ASP A 672 -27.34 -15.91 -13.57
CA ASP A 672 -27.28 -15.16 -12.31
C ASP A 672 -26.64 -13.77 -12.38
N GLY A 673 -26.09 -13.38 -13.54
CA GLY A 673 -25.38 -12.11 -13.71
C GLY A 673 -23.90 -12.14 -13.28
N PHE A 674 -23.38 -13.30 -12.87
CA PHE A 674 -21.96 -13.57 -12.73
C PHE A 674 -21.42 -14.24 -14.00
N SER A 675 -20.09 -14.35 -14.11
CA SER A 675 -19.47 -14.85 -15.34
C SER A 675 -19.60 -16.36 -15.46
N ALA A 676 -19.82 -16.83 -16.68
CA ALA A 676 -19.93 -18.24 -16.99
C ALA A 676 -18.60 -18.97 -16.79
N TRP A 677 -18.68 -20.17 -16.21
CA TRP A 677 -17.53 -21.02 -15.92
C TRP A 677 -17.36 -22.11 -16.99
N PHE A 678 -16.19 -22.14 -17.62
CA PHE A 678 -15.80 -23.15 -18.59
C PHE A 678 -14.69 -24.03 -18.02
N ASN A 679 -14.60 -25.27 -18.51
CA ASN A 679 -13.48 -26.13 -18.15
C ASN A 679 -12.17 -25.60 -18.76
N GLY A 680 -11.05 -25.65 -18.04
CA GLY A 680 -9.76 -25.13 -18.51
C GLY A 680 -9.21 -25.74 -19.81
N SER A 681 -9.78 -26.87 -20.27
CA SER A 681 -9.47 -27.47 -21.59
C SER A 681 -10.22 -26.83 -22.77
N VAL A 682 -11.12 -25.86 -22.53
CA VAL A 682 -11.82 -25.14 -23.59
C VAL A 682 -10.84 -24.36 -24.47
N SER A 683 -11.09 -24.35 -25.79
CA SER A 683 -10.29 -23.55 -26.71
C SER A 683 -10.76 -22.09 -26.65
N LEU A 684 -9.91 -21.21 -26.15
CA LEU A 684 -10.18 -19.76 -26.07
C LEU A 684 -10.15 -19.05 -27.44
N ASP A 685 -9.63 -19.75 -28.45
CA ASP A 685 -9.56 -19.30 -29.85
C ASP A 685 -10.74 -19.86 -30.67
N ASP A 686 -11.76 -20.44 -30.03
CA ASP A 686 -13.00 -20.88 -30.70
C ASP A 686 -13.91 -19.68 -30.96
N ASP A 687 -13.81 -19.10 -32.16
CA ASP A 687 -14.62 -17.95 -32.62
C ASP A 687 -16.13 -18.23 -32.72
N THR A 688 -16.59 -19.46 -32.48
CA THR A 688 -18.03 -19.78 -32.42
C THR A 688 -18.58 -19.78 -31.00
N LEU A 689 -17.71 -20.02 -30.02
CA LEU A 689 -18.03 -19.98 -28.61
C LEU A 689 -17.71 -18.61 -28.01
N PHE A 690 -16.57 -18.04 -28.39
CA PHE A 690 -16.04 -16.76 -27.92
C PHE A 690 -15.90 -15.77 -29.08
N ASN A 691 -17.03 -15.26 -29.56
CA ASN A 691 -17.07 -14.29 -30.65
C ASN A 691 -16.36 -13.00 -30.24
N SER A 692 -15.61 -12.39 -31.17
CA SER A 692 -15.13 -11.00 -31.00
C SER A 692 -16.33 -10.05 -30.95
N ASN A 693 -16.38 -9.18 -29.96
CA ASN A 693 -17.34 -8.07 -29.89
C ASN A 693 -16.63 -6.75 -30.22
N ASN A 694 -17.42 -5.71 -30.53
CA ASN A 694 -16.88 -4.36 -30.81
C ASN A 694 -16.76 -3.53 -29.51
N GLU A 695 -16.76 -4.18 -28.34
CA GLU A 695 -16.69 -3.49 -27.05
C GLU A 695 -15.25 -3.16 -26.69
N THR A 696 -15.04 -1.94 -26.20
CA THR A 696 -13.74 -1.44 -25.74
C THR A 696 -13.56 -1.54 -24.22
N THR A 697 -14.59 -2.02 -23.53
CA THR A 697 -14.59 -2.30 -22.08
C THR A 697 -15.35 -3.60 -21.85
N VAL A 698 -14.71 -4.56 -21.17
CA VAL A 698 -15.24 -5.90 -20.90
C VAL A 698 -15.00 -6.28 -19.44
N GLU A 699 -15.91 -7.06 -18.86
CA GLU A 699 -15.87 -7.39 -17.43
C GLU A 699 -16.02 -8.89 -17.16
N VAL A 700 -15.28 -9.36 -16.17
CA VAL A 700 -15.46 -10.66 -15.50
C VAL A 700 -15.91 -10.42 -14.06
N LYS A 701 -16.85 -11.25 -13.60
CA LYS A 701 -17.50 -11.21 -12.29
C LYS A 701 -17.53 -12.59 -11.64
N PHE A 702 -17.16 -12.66 -10.38
CA PHE A 702 -17.26 -13.87 -9.56
C PHE A 702 -18.04 -13.58 -8.28
N SER A 703 -18.91 -14.50 -7.87
CA SER A 703 -19.49 -14.45 -6.53
C SER A 703 -18.49 -15.00 -5.52
N SER A 704 -18.42 -14.37 -4.34
CA SER A 704 -17.71 -14.85 -3.16
C SER A 704 -18.02 -16.32 -2.83
N ILE A 705 -19.23 -16.79 -3.11
CA ILE A 705 -19.65 -18.18 -2.90
C ILE A 705 -18.91 -19.14 -3.83
N ASP A 706 -18.66 -18.75 -5.08
CA ASP A 706 -17.97 -19.57 -6.07
C ASP A 706 -16.44 -19.58 -5.82
N LEU A 707 -15.94 -18.68 -5.00
CA LEU A 707 -14.52 -18.47 -4.72
C LEU A 707 -13.99 -19.22 -3.48
N ILE A 708 -14.84 -19.93 -2.73
CA ILE A 708 -14.46 -20.57 -1.44
C ILE A 708 -13.23 -21.49 -1.54
N ASP A 709 -13.08 -22.21 -2.66
CA ASP A 709 -11.95 -23.14 -2.90
C ASP A 709 -10.95 -22.59 -3.94
N VAL A 710 -11.05 -21.31 -4.29
CA VAL A 710 -10.16 -20.65 -5.27
C VAL A 710 -9.08 -19.87 -4.53
N GLU A 711 -7.84 -20.34 -4.63
CA GLU A 711 -6.68 -19.77 -3.94
C GLU A 711 -6.06 -18.59 -4.71
N TRP A 712 -6.16 -18.63 -6.03
CA TRP A 712 -5.66 -17.58 -6.93
C TRP A 712 -6.46 -17.55 -8.23
N ILE A 713 -6.40 -16.39 -8.89
CA ILE A 713 -6.99 -16.12 -10.20
C ILE A 713 -5.92 -15.53 -11.11
N ASP A 714 -5.56 -16.23 -12.18
CA ASP A 714 -4.69 -15.70 -13.23
C ASP A 714 -5.53 -14.92 -14.24
N VAL A 715 -5.41 -13.60 -14.21
CA VAL A 715 -6.02 -12.69 -15.17
C VAL A 715 -5.12 -12.61 -16.40
N GLU A 716 -5.63 -13.04 -17.54
CA GLU A 716 -4.94 -13.09 -18.82
C GLU A 716 -5.62 -12.12 -19.81
N VAL A 717 -4.84 -11.20 -20.38
CA VAL A 717 -5.25 -10.35 -21.51
C VAL A 717 -4.65 -10.92 -22.78
N ARG A 718 -5.49 -11.41 -23.68
CA ARG A 718 -5.06 -12.08 -24.92
C ARG A 718 -5.33 -11.19 -26.12
N ALA A 719 -4.27 -10.80 -26.83
CA ALA A 719 -4.40 -10.07 -28.08
C ALA A 719 -4.65 -11.04 -29.25
N ARG A 720 -5.87 -11.59 -29.34
CA ARG A 720 -6.23 -12.62 -30.34
C ARG A 720 -6.07 -12.08 -31.77
N TYR A 721 -6.49 -10.83 -31.99
CA TYR A 721 -6.31 -10.15 -33.25
C TYR A 721 -6.02 -8.66 -33.07
N ILE A 722 -4.84 -8.21 -33.53
CA ILE A 722 -4.48 -6.79 -33.63
C ILE A 722 -4.28 -6.47 -35.10
N SER A 723 -4.99 -5.44 -35.58
CA SER A 723 -4.92 -5.03 -36.98
C SER A 723 -3.48 -4.63 -37.35
N PRO A 724 -2.92 -5.12 -38.48
CA PRO A 724 -1.61 -4.67 -38.93
C PRO A 724 -1.69 -3.23 -39.43
N GLY A 725 -0.69 -2.44 -39.05
CA GLY A 725 -0.59 -1.03 -39.38
C GLY A 725 0.54 -0.68 -40.36
N ASN A 726 0.56 0.57 -40.83
CA ASN A 726 1.66 1.09 -41.65
C ASN A 726 2.93 1.36 -40.81
N ASN A 727 2.79 1.44 -39.48
CA ASN A 727 3.84 1.74 -38.52
C ASN A 727 4.00 0.54 -37.54
N PRO A 728 4.68 -0.55 -37.96
CA PRO A 728 4.88 -1.70 -37.08
C PRO A 728 5.78 -1.34 -35.89
N GLY A 729 5.45 -1.86 -34.72
CA GLY A 729 6.07 -1.56 -33.43
C GLY A 729 5.44 -0.40 -32.67
N TYR A 730 4.48 0.31 -33.28
CA TYR A 730 3.87 1.51 -32.69
C TYR A 730 2.44 1.26 -32.22
N THR A 731 1.99 2.08 -31.28
CA THR A 731 0.61 2.15 -30.78
C THR A 731 -0.19 3.21 -31.54
N GLY A 732 -1.50 3.25 -31.32
CA GLY A 732 -2.38 4.21 -31.94
C GLY A 732 -2.76 3.88 -33.39
N ILE A 733 -3.34 4.85 -34.10
CA ILE A 733 -3.88 4.64 -35.45
C ILE A 733 -2.75 4.26 -36.42
N GLY A 734 -2.93 3.12 -37.09
CA GLY A 734 -1.94 2.60 -38.02
C GLY A 734 -0.71 1.97 -37.36
N GLY A 735 -0.75 1.78 -36.04
CA GLY A 735 0.15 0.90 -35.28
C GLY A 735 -0.30 -0.57 -35.32
N ASP A 736 0.53 -1.47 -34.78
CA ASP A 736 0.23 -2.91 -34.60
C ASP A 736 0.45 -3.35 -33.13
N ARG A 737 0.34 -2.40 -32.21
CA ARG A 737 0.43 -2.59 -30.76
C ARG A 737 -0.74 -1.90 -30.07
N VAL A 738 -1.28 -2.50 -29.02
CA VAL A 738 -2.37 -1.93 -28.21
C VAL A 738 -2.02 -2.01 -26.72
N GLY A 739 -2.25 -0.91 -26.00
CA GLY A 739 -2.18 -0.87 -24.55
C GLY A 739 -3.58 -1.04 -23.95
N PHE A 740 -3.64 -1.49 -22.70
CA PHE A 740 -4.90 -1.71 -21.98
C PHE A 740 -4.75 -1.27 -20.51
N ALA A 741 -5.88 -1.10 -19.84
CA ALA A 741 -5.94 -0.85 -18.42
C ALA A 741 -6.93 -1.82 -17.74
N LEU A 742 -6.57 -2.26 -16.55
CA LEU A 742 -7.38 -3.16 -15.72
C LEU A 742 -7.66 -2.52 -14.36
N ALA A 743 -8.84 -2.81 -13.83
CA ALA A 743 -9.16 -2.60 -12.44
C ALA A 743 -9.84 -3.85 -11.89
N ALA A 744 -9.39 -4.33 -10.73
CA ALA A 744 -9.96 -5.46 -10.02
C ALA A 744 -10.36 -5.04 -8.60
N LYS A 745 -11.58 -5.41 -8.19
CA LYS A 745 -12.11 -5.23 -6.83
C LYS A 745 -12.38 -6.61 -6.22
N GLY A 746 -12.21 -6.76 -4.90
CA GLY A 746 -12.39 -8.01 -4.16
C GLY A 746 -11.14 -8.91 -4.17
N VAL A 747 -9.95 -8.32 -4.39
CA VAL A 747 -8.68 -9.05 -4.46
C VAL A 747 -7.67 -8.46 -3.49
N VAL A 748 -6.85 -9.28 -2.85
CA VAL A 748 -5.75 -8.80 -2.02
C VAL A 748 -4.70 -8.14 -2.92
N ARG A 749 -4.62 -6.80 -2.87
CA ARG A 749 -3.74 -6.00 -3.76
C ARG A 749 -2.27 -6.39 -3.67
N ASP A 750 -1.75 -6.47 -2.46
CA ASP A 750 -0.31 -6.67 -2.16
C ASP A 750 -0.01 -8.10 -1.72
N SER A 751 -0.66 -9.09 -2.35
CA SER A 751 -0.38 -10.49 -2.03
C SER A 751 0.98 -10.92 -2.59
N MET A 752 1.92 -11.19 -1.70
CA MET A 752 3.23 -11.77 -2.06
C MET A 752 3.18 -13.31 -2.14
N ASN A 753 2.13 -13.96 -1.63
CA ASN A 753 2.09 -15.42 -1.45
C ASN A 753 2.43 -16.22 -2.73
N TRP A 754 1.96 -15.75 -3.88
CA TRP A 754 2.14 -16.44 -5.16
C TRP A 754 3.12 -15.74 -6.10
N GLU A 755 3.91 -14.82 -5.55
CA GLU A 755 5.08 -14.24 -6.22
C GLU A 755 6.32 -15.10 -5.91
N ASP A 756 7.36 -14.95 -6.71
CA ASP A 756 8.65 -15.64 -6.61
C ASP A 756 9.70 -14.55 -6.35
N SER A 757 10.02 -14.30 -5.08
CA SER A 757 10.76 -13.08 -4.69
C SER A 757 12.25 -13.17 -4.95
N ASP A 758 12.82 -14.37 -4.91
CA ASP A 758 14.24 -14.63 -5.16
C ASP A 758 14.51 -15.20 -6.55
N GLY A 759 13.48 -15.66 -7.27
CA GLY A 759 13.55 -16.06 -8.67
C GLY A 759 13.92 -17.54 -8.86
N ASP A 760 13.73 -18.38 -7.86
CA ASP A 760 14.09 -19.79 -7.91
C ASP A 760 13.07 -20.68 -8.62
N GLY A 761 11.88 -20.15 -8.89
CA GLY A 761 10.78 -20.83 -9.56
C GLY A 761 9.74 -21.46 -8.64
N LEU A 762 9.88 -21.33 -7.31
CA LEU A 762 8.86 -21.61 -6.32
C LEU A 762 8.13 -20.32 -5.93
N ALA A 763 6.84 -20.45 -5.61
CA ALA A 763 6.09 -19.33 -5.08
C ALA A 763 6.40 -19.18 -3.58
N ASN A 764 6.43 -17.95 -3.06
CA ASN A 764 6.72 -17.65 -1.65
C ASN A 764 5.91 -18.47 -0.62
N ILE A 765 4.69 -18.94 -0.97
CA ILE A 765 3.86 -19.79 -0.10
C ILE A 765 4.24 -21.27 -0.14
N GLU A 766 4.87 -21.70 -1.23
CA GLU A 766 5.41 -23.06 -1.46
C GLU A 766 6.89 -23.15 -1.11
N ASP A 767 7.55 -22.01 -0.91
CA ASP A 767 8.97 -21.85 -0.63
C ASP A 767 9.26 -21.72 0.87
N SER A 768 10.16 -22.56 1.40
CA SER A 768 10.59 -22.54 2.79
C SER A 768 11.57 -21.39 3.10
N CYS A 769 12.28 -20.90 2.09
CA CYS A 769 13.19 -19.77 2.14
C CYS A 769 12.88 -18.71 1.06
N PRO A 770 11.73 -18.00 1.11
CA PRO A 770 11.22 -17.09 0.05
C PRO A 770 12.06 -15.88 -0.36
N ASN A 771 13.30 -15.76 0.11
CA ASN A 771 14.20 -14.66 -0.18
C ASN A 771 15.64 -15.16 -0.44
N GLU A 772 15.81 -16.44 -0.77
CA GLU A 772 17.09 -17.11 -0.99
C GLU A 772 17.05 -18.05 -2.19
N ASP A 773 17.53 -17.59 -3.36
CA ASP A 773 17.63 -18.39 -4.59
C ASP A 773 18.61 -19.58 -4.46
N PRO A 774 18.13 -20.85 -4.53
CA PRO A 774 18.95 -22.03 -4.38
C PRO A 774 19.07 -22.85 -5.70
N ILE A 775 18.88 -22.26 -6.89
CA ILE A 775 18.80 -22.92 -8.23
C ILE A 775 19.84 -24.04 -8.53
N GLN A 776 20.95 -24.12 -7.78
CA GLN A 776 21.97 -25.18 -7.93
C GLN A 776 22.25 -26.02 -6.68
N TRP A 777 21.58 -25.71 -5.57
CA TRP A 777 21.89 -26.21 -4.23
C TRP A 777 20.64 -26.64 -3.45
N ASP A 778 19.53 -26.85 -4.16
CA ASP A 778 18.28 -27.37 -3.61
C ASP A 778 17.99 -28.74 -4.22
N VAL A 779 18.29 -29.80 -3.47
CA VAL A 779 18.10 -31.19 -3.89
C VAL A 779 16.69 -31.69 -3.57
N ASP A 780 16.01 -31.15 -2.55
CA ASP A 780 14.68 -31.58 -2.13
C ASP A 780 13.52 -30.71 -2.64
N GLU A 781 13.86 -29.68 -3.43
CA GLU A 781 12.96 -28.74 -4.12
C GLU A 781 12.08 -27.95 -3.12
N ASP A 782 12.62 -27.59 -1.95
CA ASP A 782 11.91 -26.86 -0.89
C ASP A 782 12.14 -25.35 -0.88
N GLY A 783 13.00 -24.84 -1.79
CA GLY A 783 13.32 -23.43 -1.93
C GLY A 783 14.45 -22.95 -1.01
N CYS A 784 15.09 -23.83 -0.25
CA CYS A 784 16.26 -23.49 0.55
C CYS A 784 17.56 -24.04 -0.04
N ILE A 785 18.68 -23.37 0.25
CA ILE A 785 20.02 -23.93 0.01
C ILE A 785 20.29 -25.03 1.05
N ASP A 786 20.59 -26.23 0.55
CA ASP A 786 20.94 -27.40 1.35
C ASP A 786 22.23 -27.23 2.16
N ASP A 787 22.31 -28.03 3.22
CA ASP A 787 23.51 -28.31 4.03
C ASP A 787 23.66 -29.85 4.06
N THR A 788 24.41 -30.37 3.09
CA THR A 788 24.46 -31.81 2.77
C THR A 788 25.06 -32.64 3.90
N ASP A 789 26.06 -32.11 4.63
CA ASP A 789 26.74 -32.82 5.71
C ASP A 789 26.29 -32.41 7.13
N MET A 790 25.43 -31.40 7.22
CA MET A 790 24.76 -30.91 8.43
C MET A 790 25.71 -30.26 9.44
N ASP A 791 26.78 -29.60 8.96
CA ASP A 791 27.75 -28.92 9.82
C ASP A 791 27.43 -27.45 10.12
N GLY A 792 26.40 -26.91 9.47
CA GLY A 792 25.92 -25.55 9.62
C GLY A 792 26.49 -24.55 8.61
N VAL A 793 27.33 -24.98 7.66
CA VAL A 793 27.75 -24.22 6.48
C VAL A 793 26.94 -24.70 5.27
N LYS A 794 26.32 -23.76 4.54
CA LYS A 794 25.48 -24.10 3.39
C LYS A 794 26.33 -24.51 2.19
N ASP A 795 25.83 -25.45 1.38
CA ASP A 795 26.58 -26.07 0.27
C ASP A 795 27.15 -25.03 -0.73
N ASN A 796 26.47 -23.89 -0.91
CA ASN A 796 26.90 -22.84 -1.84
C ASN A 796 28.18 -22.10 -1.39
N ILE A 797 28.50 -22.13 -0.10
CA ILE A 797 29.68 -21.51 0.51
C ILE A 797 30.59 -22.54 1.18
N ASP A 798 30.22 -23.81 1.15
CA ASP A 798 30.99 -24.94 1.67
C ASP A 798 31.99 -25.45 0.61
N LEU A 799 33.28 -25.43 0.93
CA LEU A 799 34.34 -25.99 0.08
C LEU A 799 34.44 -27.53 0.16
N CYS A 800 33.85 -28.12 1.20
CA CYS A 800 33.92 -29.50 1.60
C CYS A 800 32.54 -30.15 1.88
N ILE A 801 31.51 -29.83 1.07
CA ILE A 801 30.09 -30.29 1.04
C ILE A 801 29.74 -31.71 1.59
N GLU A 802 30.67 -32.66 1.65
CA GLU A 802 30.44 -34.01 2.20
C GLU A 802 31.16 -34.27 3.55
N GLN A 803 31.74 -33.25 4.19
CA GLN A 803 32.64 -33.36 5.33
C GLN A 803 32.23 -32.49 6.52
N ASP A 804 31.47 -33.09 7.45
CA ASP A 804 31.03 -32.43 8.68
C ASP A 804 32.19 -31.78 9.48
N SER A 805 32.25 -30.45 9.44
CA SER A 805 33.26 -29.64 10.10
C SER A 805 32.84 -29.08 11.46
N THR A 806 31.71 -29.55 12.01
CA THR A 806 31.12 -29.03 13.26
C THR A 806 32.15 -28.95 14.39
N GLY A 807 32.45 -27.72 14.81
CA GLY A 807 33.35 -27.43 15.93
C GLY A 807 34.84 -27.45 15.58
N TYR A 808 35.19 -27.65 14.32
CA TYR A 808 36.57 -27.67 13.80
C TYR A 808 36.76 -26.76 12.56
N ASP A 809 35.76 -25.95 12.21
CA ASP A 809 35.88 -24.91 11.20
C ASP A 809 35.83 -23.52 11.85
N THR A 810 37.01 -22.93 12.03
CA THR A 810 37.17 -21.58 12.58
C THR A 810 36.97 -20.51 11.52
N ASN A 811 37.21 -20.84 10.25
CA ASN A 811 37.26 -19.88 9.16
C ASN A 811 35.93 -19.78 8.38
N GLN A 812 35.00 -20.71 8.63
CA GLN A 812 33.66 -20.84 8.06
C GLN A 812 33.65 -21.16 6.56
N ASP A 813 34.62 -21.95 6.09
CA ASP A 813 34.68 -22.45 4.71
C ASP A 813 34.11 -23.86 4.52
N GLY A 814 33.54 -24.45 5.58
CA GLY A 814 32.93 -25.79 5.58
C GLY A 814 33.94 -26.94 5.57
N CYS A 815 35.24 -26.64 5.59
CA CYS A 815 36.27 -27.66 5.72
C CYS A 815 36.78 -27.74 7.17
N ILE A 816 37.16 -28.94 7.57
CA ILE A 816 37.88 -29.14 8.84
C ILE A 816 39.24 -28.44 8.74
N ASP A 817 39.50 -27.48 9.63
CA ASP A 817 40.78 -26.80 9.72
C ASP A 817 41.91 -27.80 10.08
N ASP A 818 43.10 -27.47 9.60
CA ASP A 818 44.38 -28.09 10.01
C ASP A 818 45.23 -26.95 10.58
N THR A 819 45.04 -26.69 11.88
CA THR A 819 45.54 -25.48 12.56
C THR A 819 47.07 -25.38 12.52
N ASP A 820 47.77 -26.50 12.54
CA ASP A 820 49.24 -26.56 12.59
C ASP A 820 49.88 -26.99 11.26
N MET A 821 49.05 -27.28 10.26
CA MET A 821 49.40 -27.65 8.89
C MET A 821 50.20 -28.95 8.82
N ASP A 822 49.94 -29.90 9.71
CA ASP A 822 50.61 -31.20 9.77
C ASP A 822 50.02 -32.29 8.84
N GLY A 823 48.87 -31.99 8.24
CA GLY A 823 48.12 -32.85 7.33
C GLY A 823 47.07 -33.70 8.03
N VAL A 824 46.87 -33.57 9.34
CA VAL A 824 45.79 -34.17 10.11
C VAL A 824 44.84 -33.06 10.56
N GLY A 825 43.57 -33.12 10.14
CA GLY A 825 42.58 -32.12 10.55
C GLY A 825 42.32 -32.13 12.05
N ASP A 826 41.94 -30.97 12.59
CA ASP A 826 41.76 -30.70 14.02
C ASP A 826 40.77 -31.65 14.72
N ASN A 827 39.85 -32.27 13.95
CA ASN A 827 38.90 -33.26 14.45
C ASN A 827 39.55 -34.60 14.88
N LEU A 828 40.73 -34.90 14.33
CA LEU A 828 41.49 -36.13 14.58
C LEU A 828 42.88 -35.84 15.17
N ASP A 829 43.33 -34.59 15.12
CA ASP A 829 44.60 -34.17 15.68
C ASP A 829 44.56 -34.13 17.23
N LEU A 830 45.39 -34.96 17.86
CA LEU A 830 45.58 -34.98 19.31
C LEU A 830 46.82 -34.18 19.75
N CYS A 831 47.64 -33.76 18.81
CA CYS A 831 48.97 -33.23 18.99
C CYS A 831 49.27 -32.13 17.95
N GLU A 832 49.02 -30.86 18.30
CA GLU A 832 49.44 -29.70 17.47
C GLU A 832 50.99 -29.67 17.28
N THR A 833 51.51 -30.33 16.25
CA THR A 833 52.91 -30.40 15.83
C THR A 833 53.17 -29.88 14.39
N PRO A 834 53.52 -28.59 14.23
CA PRO A 834 53.71 -28.02 12.89
C PRO A 834 54.85 -28.68 12.10
N ILE A 835 54.68 -28.77 10.77
CA ILE A 835 55.70 -29.33 9.86
C ILE A 835 56.89 -28.37 9.74
N LEU A 836 57.89 -28.57 10.60
CA LEU A 836 59.19 -27.89 10.52
C LEU A 836 60.13 -28.55 9.50
N ASP A 837 59.99 -29.86 9.28
CA ASP A 837 60.82 -30.64 8.35
C ASP A 837 60.04 -31.86 7.80
N SER A 838 59.85 -31.91 6.48
CA SER A 838 59.19 -33.02 5.76
C SER A 838 59.83 -34.40 5.93
N ASN A 839 61.05 -34.48 6.48
CA ASN A 839 61.73 -35.75 6.76
C ASN A 839 61.22 -36.46 8.02
N PHE A 840 60.39 -35.81 8.84
CA PHE A 840 59.85 -36.36 10.10
C PHE A 840 58.33 -36.22 10.13
N PRO A 841 57.59 -37.11 9.42
CA PRO A 841 56.14 -37.05 9.37
C PRO A 841 55.52 -37.40 10.73
N VAL A 842 54.37 -36.80 11.01
CA VAL A 842 53.49 -37.14 12.13
C VAL A 842 52.77 -38.47 11.88
N ASP A 843 52.28 -39.11 12.93
CA ASP A 843 51.39 -40.26 12.78
C ASP A 843 49.95 -39.83 12.43
N ASN A 844 49.02 -40.78 12.40
CA ASN A 844 47.63 -40.51 12.04
C ASN A 844 46.81 -39.80 13.14
N LEU A 845 47.46 -39.34 14.20
CA LEU A 845 46.89 -38.57 15.31
C LEU A 845 47.62 -37.22 15.50
N GLY A 846 48.41 -36.80 14.50
CA GLY A 846 49.25 -35.60 14.55
C GLY A 846 50.46 -35.70 15.48
N CYS A 847 50.77 -36.89 16.03
CA CYS A 847 51.81 -37.01 17.06
C CYS A 847 53.16 -37.48 16.48
N ARG A 848 54.27 -36.90 16.98
CA ARG A 848 55.64 -37.39 16.70
C ARG A 848 56.12 -38.44 17.72
N PRO A 849 56.96 -39.40 17.33
CA PRO A 849 57.53 -40.40 18.24
C PRO A 849 58.37 -39.76 19.37
N ILE A 850 58.21 -40.27 20.59
CA ILE A 850 58.93 -39.81 21.80
C ILE A 850 60.39 -40.33 21.79
N ASP A 851 61.36 -39.42 21.91
CA ASP A 851 62.81 -39.70 22.00
C ASP A 851 63.25 -40.25 23.38
N ASN A 852 64.13 -41.26 23.39
CA ASN A 852 64.71 -41.89 24.59
C ASN A 852 66.25 -41.75 24.60
N PRO A 853 66.85 -41.01 25.55
CA PRO A 853 68.28 -40.78 25.52
C PRO A 853 69.12 -42.05 25.83
N PRO A 854 70.30 -42.22 25.20
CA PRO A 854 71.18 -43.36 25.41
C PRO A 854 71.77 -43.38 26.83
N LYS A 855 71.91 -44.57 27.41
CA LYS A 855 72.36 -44.78 28.80
C LYS A 855 73.71 -45.49 28.87
N ILE A 856 74.62 -44.99 29.72
CA ILE A 856 75.91 -45.62 30.02
C ILE A 856 75.71 -46.73 31.05
N ASN A 857 76.14 -47.95 30.71
CA ASN A 857 76.06 -49.16 31.51
C ASN A 857 77.45 -49.83 31.66
N GLN A 858 77.54 -50.83 32.54
CA GLN A 858 78.67 -51.77 32.73
C GLN A 858 80.09 -51.17 32.60
N VAL A 859 80.41 -50.15 33.39
CA VAL A 859 81.75 -49.58 33.44
C VAL A 859 82.70 -50.51 34.21
N ILE A 860 83.77 -50.95 33.56
CA ILE A 860 84.83 -51.79 34.13
C ILE A 860 86.18 -51.12 33.92
N ILE A 861 86.90 -50.89 35.01
CA ILE A 861 88.23 -50.26 35.00
C ILE A 861 89.25 -51.29 35.47
N SER A 862 90.33 -51.45 34.72
CA SER A 862 91.38 -52.43 34.97
C SER A 862 92.78 -51.81 34.78
N GLY A 863 93.78 -52.32 35.50
CA GLY A 863 95.14 -51.78 35.49
C GLY A 863 95.47 -50.75 36.59
N ILE A 864 94.57 -50.61 37.59
CA ILE A 864 94.77 -49.81 38.79
C ILE A 864 94.85 -50.74 40.01
N ASP A 865 96.07 -51.03 40.47
CA ASP A 865 96.29 -51.88 41.65
C ASP A 865 96.64 -51.01 42.87
N ASN A 866 95.92 -51.20 43.97
CA ASN A 866 96.05 -50.39 45.20
C ASN A 866 96.00 -48.87 44.94
N PHE A 867 95.09 -48.41 44.08
CA PHE A 867 94.90 -46.98 43.71
C PHE A 867 96.11 -46.35 43.00
N VAL A 868 96.95 -47.15 42.34
CA VAL A 868 98.12 -46.67 41.60
C VAL A 868 98.07 -47.14 40.15
N TRP A 869 98.16 -46.19 39.22
CA TRP A 869 98.42 -46.47 37.80
C TRP A 869 99.93 -46.67 37.59
N ALA A 870 100.32 -47.90 37.28
CA ALA A 870 101.72 -48.30 37.11
C ALA A 870 102.16 -48.35 35.63
N ASP A 871 101.40 -49.05 34.78
CA ASP A 871 101.75 -49.30 33.37
C ASP A 871 100.62 -48.85 32.43
N SER A 872 99.52 -49.61 32.35
CA SER A 872 98.40 -49.35 31.45
C SER A 872 97.06 -49.37 32.20
N VAL A 873 96.19 -48.41 31.92
CA VAL A 873 94.79 -48.40 32.41
C VAL A 873 93.87 -48.68 31.23
N SER A 874 92.98 -49.67 31.39
CA SER A 874 91.96 -50.02 30.42
C SER A 874 90.58 -49.81 31.03
N VAL A 875 89.77 -49.00 30.37
CA VAL A 875 88.38 -48.68 30.74
C VAL A 875 87.47 -49.21 29.67
N SER A 876 86.56 -50.11 30.03
CA SER A 876 85.51 -50.60 29.15
C SER A 876 84.13 -50.20 29.66
N TRP A 877 83.21 -49.83 28.78
CA TRP A 877 81.82 -49.52 29.13
C TRP A 877 80.89 -49.96 28.02
N SER A 878 79.59 -50.07 28.34
CA SER A 878 78.58 -50.38 27.33
C SER A 878 77.50 -49.32 27.25
N ILE A 879 76.91 -49.12 26.07
CA ILE A 879 75.76 -48.21 25.90
C ILE A 879 74.49 -49.00 25.60
N GLU A 880 73.41 -48.65 26.29
CA GLU A 880 72.06 -49.13 26.02
C GLU A 880 71.25 -47.98 25.45
N ASP A 881 70.73 -48.18 24.23
CA ASP A 881 69.94 -47.21 23.51
C ASP A 881 68.67 -47.88 22.99
N LEU A 882 67.49 -47.33 23.33
CA LEU A 882 66.21 -48.04 23.18
C LEU A 882 65.52 -47.76 21.84
N ASP A 883 65.73 -46.58 21.28
CA ASP A 883 65.25 -46.12 19.97
C ASP A 883 66.30 -46.23 18.86
N ARG A 884 67.56 -46.54 19.22
CA ARG A 884 68.67 -46.88 18.30
C ARG A 884 69.12 -45.69 17.44
N ASP A 885 69.20 -44.55 18.08
CA ASP A 885 69.75 -43.35 17.48
C ASP A 885 71.27 -43.43 17.34
N PHE A 886 71.81 -42.61 16.44
CA PHE A 886 73.25 -42.40 16.41
C PHE A 886 73.68 -41.70 17.69
N PHE A 887 74.79 -42.15 18.29
CA PHE A 887 75.38 -41.47 19.45
C PHE A 887 76.90 -41.39 19.34
N GLU A 888 77.47 -40.42 20.04
CA GLU A 888 78.91 -40.31 20.29
C GLU A 888 79.21 -40.68 21.75
N THR A 889 80.31 -41.36 22.01
CA THR A 889 80.73 -41.72 23.38
C THR A 889 82.24 -41.70 23.55
N GLY A 890 82.72 -41.51 24.78
CA GLY A 890 84.14 -41.59 25.07
C GLY A 890 84.44 -41.62 26.56
N ALA A 891 85.67 -41.97 26.89
CA ALA A 891 86.19 -41.93 28.25
C ALA A 891 87.37 -40.95 28.34
N ARG A 892 87.51 -40.32 29.51
CA ARG A 892 88.58 -39.37 29.80
C ARG A 892 89.13 -39.55 31.21
N ILE A 893 90.43 -39.39 31.35
CA ILE A 893 91.12 -39.36 32.65
C ILE A 893 91.13 -37.91 33.12
N MET A 894 90.53 -37.66 34.28
CA MET A 894 90.33 -36.36 34.88
C MET A 894 91.30 -36.15 36.04
N LEU A 895 92.16 -35.14 35.95
CA LEU A 895 93.11 -34.77 37.01
C LEU A 895 92.48 -33.77 37.97
N HIS A 896 92.61 -34.02 39.27
CA HIS A 896 92.13 -33.12 40.33
C HIS A 896 93.13 -31.96 40.52
N GLN A 897 92.66 -30.71 40.47
CA GLN A 897 93.53 -29.54 40.58
C GLN A 897 93.85 -29.14 42.03
N ASN A 898 93.00 -29.50 42.99
CA ASN A 898 93.18 -29.18 44.42
C ASN A 898 92.41 -30.18 45.29
N SER A 899 92.90 -30.48 46.49
CA SER A 899 92.36 -31.51 47.40
C SER A 899 91.02 -31.15 48.09
N THR A 900 90.19 -30.34 47.44
CA THR A 900 88.80 -30.05 47.83
C THR A 900 87.99 -29.94 46.53
N GLU A 901 87.00 -30.81 46.39
CA GLU A 901 86.35 -31.27 45.15
C GLU A 901 85.75 -30.18 44.22
N SER A 902 85.65 -30.56 42.93
CA SER A 902 84.87 -29.99 41.81
C SER A 902 85.58 -29.21 40.69
N SER A 903 86.92 -29.11 40.68
CA SER A 903 87.65 -28.66 39.48
C SER A 903 88.60 -29.75 38.98
N PHE A 904 88.18 -30.42 37.91
CA PHE A 904 88.94 -31.46 37.23
C PHE A 904 89.14 -31.07 35.77
N PHE A 905 90.25 -31.48 35.15
CA PHE A 905 90.47 -31.28 33.73
C PHE A 905 90.97 -32.56 33.08
N PRO A 906 90.58 -32.83 31.82
CA PRO A 906 91.01 -34.03 31.12
C PRO A 906 92.50 -33.94 30.81
N ILE A 907 93.24 -34.98 31.16
CA ILE A 907 94.66 -35.13 30.81
C ILE A 907 94.88 -36.14 29.70
N ALA A 908 93.92 -37.04 29.50
CA ALA A 908 93.88 -37.99 28.38
C ALA A 908 92.41 -38.28 28.04
N ASN A 909 92.11 -38.42 26.75
CA ASN A 909 90.77 -38.69 26.24
C ASN A 909 90.82 -39.75 25.14
N CYS A 910 89.70 -40.45 24.99
CA CYS A 910 89.49 -41.46 23.98
C CYS A 910 88.00 -41.41 23.61
N ASN A 911 87.73 -40.99 22.38
CA ASN A 911 86.37 -40.73 21.88
C ASN A 911 86.07 -41.63 20.69
N TYR A 912 84.82 -42.01 20.57
CA TYR A 912 84.24 -42.72 19.44
C TYR A 912 83.10 -41.86 18.88
N ASP A 913 83.29 -41.40 17.65
CA ASP A 913 82.35 -40.51 16.97
C ASP A 913 81.41 -41.32 16.08
N SER A 914 80.11 -40.98 16.09
CA SER A 914 79.09 -41.47 15.14
C SER A 914 79.05 -43.01 14.99
N ILE A 915 78.78 -43.70 16.10
CA ILE A 915 78.73 -45.17 16.14
C ILE A 915 77.33 -45.64 15.74
N THR A 916 77.26 -46.58 14.80
CA THR A 916 75.99 -46.92 14.16
C THR A 916 75.47 -48.32 14.41
N GLU A 917 76.27 -49.39 14.66
CA GLU A 917 75.62 -50.72 14.69
C GLU A 917 76.42 -51.96 15.15
N GLU A 918 77.76 -51.95 15.31
CA GLU A 918 78.49 -53.24 15.43
C GLU A 918 79.02 -53.62 16.83
N SER A 919 79.18 -52.68 17.77
CA SER A 919 79.44 -53.04 19.17
C SER A 919 78.94 -51.97 20.15
N ASN A 920 78.16 -52.40 21.13
CA ASN A 920 77.74 -51.56 22.26
C ASN A 920 78.77 -51.56 23.38
N GLU A 921 79.90 -52.24 23.23
CA GLU A 921 81.02 -52.25 24.17
C GLU A 921 82.17 -51.41 23.60
N PHE A 922 82.68 -50.49 24.41
CA PHE A 922 83.76 -49.57 24.07
C PHE A 922 84.90 -49.74 25.04
N VAL A 923 86.14 -49.62 24.58
CA VAL A 923 87.34 -49.82 25.41
C VAL A 923 88.40 -48.78 25.09
N CYS A 924 88.84 -48.04 26.10
CA CYS A 924 89.96 -47.12 25.99
C CYS A 924 91.13 -47.61 26.85
N ILE A 925 92.32 -47.62 26.27
CA ILE A 925 93.56 -48.04 26.94
C ILE A 925 94.53 -46.87 26.89
N TRP A 926 95.04 -46.46 28.05
CA TRP A 926 96.08 -45.45 28.18
C TRP A 926 97.35 -46.06 28.80
N ASN A 927 98.50 -45.78 28.20
CA ASN A 927 99.79 -46.34 28.57
C ASN A 927 100.77 -45.27 29.06
N ILE A 928 101.60 -45.64 30.05
CA ILE A 928 102.74 -44.83 30.49
C ILE A 928 103.99 -45.25 29.70
N PRO A 929 104.78 -44.31 29.13
CA PRO A 929 104.65 -42.85 29.21
C PRO A 929 103.93 -42.21 28.01
N GLU A 930 103.45 -42.99 27.03
CA GLU A 930 103.04 -42.49 25.71
C GLU A 930 101.80 -41.58 25.74
N ASP A 931 100.86 -41.85 26.64
CA ASP A 931 99.57 -41.14 26.71
C ASP A 931 99.50 -40.14 27.88
N LEU A 932 100.65 -39.80 28.49
CA LEU A 932 100.74 -38.87 29.61
C LEU A 932 101.09 -37.45 29.16
N PRO A 933 100.59 -36.42 29.89
CA PRO A 933 100.99 -35.04 29.63
C PRO A 933 102.46 -34.78 29.98
N ILE A 934 103.06 -33.77 29.35
CA ILE A 934 104.47 -33.40 29.52
C ILE A 934 104.84 -32.84 30.93
N PHE A 935 103.88 -32.63 31.81
CA PHE A 935 104.08 -32.11 33.16
C PHE A 935 103.99 -33.21 34.22
N ASP A 936 104.56 -32.95 35.41
CA ASP A 936 104.58 -33.93 36.49
C ASP A 936 103.18 -34.19 37.09
N ILE A 937 102.78 -35.46 37.09
CA ILE A 937 101.53 -35.99 37.64
C ILE A 937 101.75 -36.91 38.85
N THR A 938 103.00 -37.03 39.32
CA THR A 938 103.36 -37.88 40.45
C THR A 938 102.51 -37.54 41.68
N LYS A 939 101.82 -38.53 42.25
CA LYS A 939 100.94 -38.39 43.44
C LYS A 939 99.72 -37.46 43.30
N LYS A 940 99.37 -37.00 42.09
CA LYS A 940 98.11 -36.25 41.89
C LYS A 940 96.94 -37.21 41.76
N GLU A 941 95.82 -36.85 42.37
CA GLU A 941 94.57 -37.62 42.34
C GLU A 941 93.88 -37.49 40.98
N MET A 942 93.40 -38.60 40.45
CA MET A 942 92.76 -38.73 39.15
C MET A 942 91.54 -39.64 39.24
N HIS A 943 90.54 -39.42 38.40
CA HIS A 943 89.41 -40.35 38.22
C HIS A 943 89.07 -40.48 36.74
N ILE A 944 88.21 -41.44 36.39
CA ILE A 944 87.75 -41.68 35.02
C ILE A 944 86.33 -41.15 34.87
N GLN A 945 86.08 -40.45 33.77
CA GLN A 945 84.75 -39.98 33.39
C GLN A 945 84.40 -40.48 31.99
N ILE A 946 83.19 -41.00 31.82
CA ILE A 946 82.64 -41.47 30.56
C ILE A 946 81.52 -40.51 30.14
N HIS A 947 81.35 -40.30 28.85
CA HIS A 947 80.26 -39.49 28.31
C HIS A 947 79.58 -40.18 27.14
N VAL A 948 78.29 -39.90 26.96
CA VAL A 948 77.49 -40.27 25.78
C VAL A 948 76.61 -39.10 25.38
N LYS A 949 76.39 -38.92 24.08
CA LYS A 949 75.50 -37.88 23.56
C LYS A 949 74.77 -38.41 22.31
N SER A 950 73.43 -38.28 22.29
CA SER A 950 72.64 -38.59 21.10
C SER A 950 72.92 -37.59 19.97
N LEU A 951 72.93 -38.09 18.74
CA LEU A 951 73.04 -37.36 17.48
C LEU A 951 71.72 -37.40 16.70
N ASN A 952 70.60 -37.77 17.36
CA ASN A 952 69.27 -37.74 16.77
C ASN A 952 68.98 -36.34 16.19
N ARG A 953 68.45 -36.35 14.96
CA ARG A 953 68.15 -35.15 14.16
C ARG A 953 66.68 -34.77 14.20
N SER A 954 65.86 -35.55 14.90
CA SER A 954 64.47 -35.20 15.18
C SER A 954 64.39 -33.86 15.93
N PRO A 955 63.42 -32.98 15.63
CA PRO A 955 63.19 -31.76 16.40
C PRO A 955 62.92 -32.01 17.90
N GLU A 956 62.41 -33.19 18.23
CA GLU A 956 62.11 -33.65 19.60
C GLU A 956 63.30 -34.36 20.28
N ALA A 957 64.46 -34.46 19.61
CA ALA A 957 65.65 -35.15 20.10
C ALA A 957 66.30 -34.49 21.33
N ASN A 958 66.62 -35.29 22.34
CA ASN A 958 67.42 -34.89 23.49
C ASN A 958 68.93 -35.07 23.22
N ILE A 959 69.52 -34.05 22.62
CA ILE A 959 70.96 -34.00 22.26
C ILE A 959 71.89 -33.56 23.40
N SER A 960 71.42 -33.56 24.66
CA SER A 960 72.23 -33.16 25.81
C SER A 960 73.25 -34.25 26.17
N PRO A 961 74.55 -33.93 26.36
CA PRO A 961 75.55 -34.92 26.73
C PRO A 961 75.36 -35.40 28.17
N LEU A 962 75.33 -36.72 28.36
CA LEU A 962 75.25 -37.39 29.65
C LEU A 962 76.66 -37.82 30.09
N TYR A 963 77.00 -37.59 31.36
CA TYR A 963 78.31 -37.93 31.92
C TYR A 963 78.15 -38.95 33.06
N PHE A 964 79.07 -39.91 33.13
CA PHE A 964 79.23 -40.85 34.23
C PHE A 964 80.64 -40.71 34.82
N ASP A 965 80.72 -40.29 36.08
CA ASP A 965 81.97 -40.18 36.82
C ASP A 965 82.16 -41.42 37.69
N ASP A 966 83.31 -42.09 37.54
CA ASP A 966 83.66 -43.20 38.41
C ASP A 966 84.19 -42.71 39.76
N ASN A 967 83.80 -43.40 40.84
CA ASN A 967 84.15 -43.03 42.21
C ASN A 967 85.57 -43.44 42.62
N THR A 968 86.32 -44.17 41.78
CA THR A 968 87.68 -44.60 42.12
C THR A 968 88.69 -43.50 41.81
N VAL A 969 89.34 -43.00 42.88
CA VAL A 969 90.42 -42.01 42.78
C VAL A 969 91.76 -42.72 42.86
N PHE A 970 92.62 -42.49 41.88
CA PHE A 970 93.94 -43.13 41.77
C PHE A 970 95.05 -42.13 41.45
N THR A 971 96.30 -42.55 41.64
CA THR A 971 97.50 -41.71 41.45
C THR A 971 98.54 -42.40 40.57
N SER A 972 99.48 -41.66 39.97
CA SER A 972 100.62 -42.25 39.24
C SER A 972 101.93 -42.13 40.03
N LYS A 973 102.79 -43.15 39.92
CA LYS A 973 104.16 -43.16 40.47
C LYS A 973 105.23 -42.75 39.44
N TRP A 974 104.83 -42.44 38.22
CA TRP A 974 105.75 -42.08 37.14
C TRP A 974 106.30 -40.67 37.33
N ILE A 975 107.62 -40.56 37.41
CA ILE A 975 108.36 -39.30 37.53
C ILE A 975 108.94 -38.97 36.15
N ASN A 976 108.68 -37.76 35.65
CA ASN A 976 109.19 -37.33 34.36
C ASN A 976 110.75 -37.19 34.42
N PRO A 977 111.52 -37.91 33.57
CA PRO A 977 112.99 -37.91 33.59
C PRO A 977 113.64 -36.55 33.30
N LEU A 978 112.88 -35.54 32.88
CA LEU A 978 113.38 -34.18 32.63
C LEU A 978 113.75 -33.39 33.92
N PHE A 979 113.49 -33.94 35.11
CA PHE A 979 113.63 -33.21 36.39
C PHE A 979 114.65 -33.79 37.39
N GLU A 980 115.55 -34.71 36.98
CA GLU A 980 116.38 -35.48 37.95
C GLU A 980 117.76 -34.89 38.33
N ASP A 981 118.17 -33.71 37.84
CA ASP A 981 119.45 -33.08 38.27
C ASP A 981 119.36 -31.54 38.30
N ASP A 982 119.15 -30.95 39.49
CA ASP A 982 119.76 -29.68 39.95
C ASP A 982 119.15 -29.18 41.29
N GLU A 983 119.49 -29.85 42.41
CA GLU A 983 119.54 -29.17 43.71
C GLU A 983 120.95 -28.57 43.92
N LYS A 984 121.12 -27.28 43.58
CA LYS A 984 121.97 -26.26 44.28
C LYS A 984 122.36 -25.11 43.35
N LYS A 985 121.70 -23.96 43.49
CA LYS A 985 122.34 -22.65 43.78
C LYS A 985 121.35 -21.49 43.75
N ALA A 986 121.55 -20.61 44.74
CA ALA A 986 121.27 -19.16 44.78
C ALA A 986 119.77 -18.76 44.70
N MET A 987 119.11 -18.28 45.75
CA MET A 987 119.41 -17.12 46.61
C MET A 987 119.66 -15.83 45.81
N LYS A 988 118.59 -15.09 45.49
CA LYS A 988 118.36 -13.70 45.94
C LYS A 988 117.16 -13.05 45.24
N ASP A 989 116.40 -12.31 46.04
CA ASP A 989 115.82 -10.98 45.80
C ASP A 989 115.24 -10.68 44.42
N GLU A 990 113.91 -10.52 44.34
CA GLU A 990 113.32 -9.17 44.40
C GLU A 990 111.79 -9.21 44.49
N ASP A 991 111.28 -8.30 45.32
CA ASP A 991 109.88 -7.98 45.51
C ASP A 991 109.24 -7.45 44.22
N TRP A 992 108.03 -7.90 43.89
CA TRP A 992 107.03 -7.00 43.31
C TRP A 992 105.76 -7.07 44.12
N ASN A 993 105.56 -6.02 44.90
CA ASN A 993 104.33 -5.72 45.62
C ASN A 993 103.52 -4.69 44.80
N VAL A 994 102.19 -4.71 45.01
CA VAL A 994 101.22 -3.64 44.69
C VAL A 994 100.82 -3.58 43.18
N THR A 995 99.55 -3.51 42.75
CA THR A 995 98.35 -2.92 43.36
C THR A 995 97.08 -3.38 42.63
N GLN A 996 95.94 -3.37 43.35
CA GLN A 996 94.62 -3.11 42.78
C GLN A 996 94.65 -1.89 41.85
N ARG A 997 94.61 -2.12 40.54
CA ARG A 997 93.92 -1.31 39.52
C ARG A 997 94.16 -1.94 38.16
N ARG A 998 93.33 -2.93 37.80
CA ARG A 998 93.02 -3.27 36.40
C ARG A 998 91.78 -4.16 36.21
N ALA A 999 90.87 -4.13 37.19
CA ALA A 999 89.44 -4.44 36.98
C ALA A 999 88.72 -3.42 36.06
N LEU A 1000 89.48 -2.52 35.41
CA LEU A 1000 88.96 -1.47 34.52
C LEU A 1000 89.54 -1.55 33.10
N VAL A 1001 90.38 -2.56 32.80
CA VAL A 1001 90.95 -2.72 31.44
C VAL A 1001 90.43 -3.97 30.72
N TRP A 1002 90.04 -5.03 31.44
CA TRP A 1002 89.36 -6.18 30.82
C TRP A 1002 87.84 -6.01 30.66
N GLY A 1003 87.22 -5.11 31.42
CA GLY A 1003 85.83 -4.68 31.18
C GLY A 1003 85.67 -3.84 29.89
N ILE A 1004 86.74 -3.21 29.42
CA ILE A 1004 86.73 -2.39 28.19
C ILE A 1004 86.98 -3.24 26.93
N VAL A 1005 87.66 -4.39 27.04
CA VAL A 1005 87.83 -5.32 25.89
C VAL A 1005 86.56 -6.14 25.64
N GLY A 1006 85.78 -6.47 26.68
CA GLY A 1006 84.46 -7.11 26.54
C GLY A 1006 83.40 -6.20 25.92
N LEU A 1007 83.39 -4.90 26.27
CA LEU A 1007 82.46 -3.92 25.68
C LEU A 1007 82.78 -3.59 24.22
N ILE A 1008 84.04 -3.69 23.81
CA ILE A 1008 84.44 -3.49 22.40
C ILE A 1008 84.14 -4.74 21.55
N GLY A 1009 84.16 -5.94 22.14
CA GLY A 1009 83.76 -7.19 21.46
C GLY A 1009 82.25 -7.29 21.19
N VAL A 1010 81.41 -6.90 22.15
CA VAL A 1010 79.94 -6.85 21.96
C VAL A 1010 79.54 -5.69 21.02
N GLY A 1011 80.30 -4.59 21.04
CA GLY A 1011 80.11 -3.45 20.14
C GLY A 1011 80.39 -3.74 18.66
N ILE A 1012 81.39 -4.57 18.35
CA ILE A 1012 81.70 -4.93 16.94
C ILE A 1012 80.67 -5.93 16.36
N PHE A 1013 80.04 -6.76 17.22
CA PHE A 1013 79.01 -7.70 16.78
C PHE A 1013 77.64 -7.00 16.58
N MET A 1014 77.28 -6.06 17.45
CA MET A 1014 76.07 -5.23 17.28
C MET A 1014 76.18 -4.21 16.12
N LEU A 1015 77.38 -3.67 15.84
CA LEU A 1015 77.61 -2.76 14.68
C LEU A 1015 77.61 -3.47 13.31
N ARG A 1016 77.71 -4.80 13.28
CA ARG A 1016 77.59 -5.60 12.05
C ARG A 1016 76.15 -6.04 11.75
N ILE A 1017 75.26 -5.99 12.74
CA ILE A 1017 73.81 -6.25 12.58
C ILE A 1017 73.05 -4.94 12.29
N TRP A 1018 73.56 -3.78 12.71
CA TRP A 1018 72.88 -2.49 12.47
C TRP A 1018 73.41 -1.68 11.26
N SER A 1019 74.46 -2.12 10.55
CA SER A 1019 74.92 -1.49 9.29
C SER A 1019 74.48 -2.24 8.02
N SER A 1020 73.50 -3.14 8.15
CA SER A 1020 72.74 -3.75 7.05
C SER A 1020 71.27 -3.27 7.01
N ASN A 1021 70.90 -2.28 7.81
CA ASN A 1021 69.62 -1.56 7.72
C ASN A 1021 69.76 -0.10 8.17
N ASN A 1022 69.76 0.80 7.17
CA ASN A 1022 69.54 2.26 7.17
C ASN A 1022 70.58 3.23 7.81
N ASP A 1023 71.28 3.96 6.93
CA ASP A 1023 71.59 5.40 7.10
C ASP A 1023 70.37 6.18 6.54
N VAL A 1024 69.75 7.19 7.15
CA VAL A 1024 70.35 8.42 7.69
C VAL A 1024 69.48 8.98 8.83
N LEU A 1025 70.13 9.18 9.98
CA LEU A 1025 69.75 10.02 11.12
C LEU A 1025 69.80 11.52 10.74
N ASN A 1026 69.05 12.43 11.40
CA ASN A 1026 69.48 13.01 12.67
C ASN A 1026 68.66 14.23 13.14
N ASP A 1027 68.62 14.39 14.47
CA ASP A 1027 68.60 15.65 15.26
C ASP A 1027 67.34 16.54 15.20
N LYS A 1028 66.80 17.13 16.29
CA LYS A 1028 67.22 17.18 17.71
C LYS A 1028 66.11 17.89 18.51
N SER A 1029 65.91 17.41 19.74
CA SER A 1029 65.65 18.14 20.99
C SER A 1029 64.63 19.31 21.07
N GLY A 1030 63.76 19.22 22.07
CA GLY A 1030 63.67 20.29 23.09
C GLY A 1030 62.39 21.11 23.16
N GLU A 1031 61.37 20.50 23.78
CA GLU A 1031 60.45 21.05 24.79
C GLU A 1031 60.17 22.59 24.89
N ILE A 1032 58.86 22.90 24.92
CA ILE A 1032 58.13 23.90 25.75
C ILE A 1032 57.35 25.00 25.00
N LYS A 1033 56.03 25.03 25.34
CA LYS A 1033 55.03 26.13 25.39
C LYS A 1033 54.05 26.35 24.23
N ARG A 1034 52.77 26.13 24.61
CA ARG A 1034 51.53 26.76 24.12
C ARG A 1034 51.68 28.27 23.90
N ASN A 1035 51.12 28.79 22.81
CA ASN A 1035 49.95 29.69 22.82
C ASN A 1035 49.66 30.31 21.44
N PHE A 1036 48.35 30.38 21.16
CA PHE A 1036 47.62 31.50 20.53
C PHE A 1036 47.67 31.77 19.01
N PHE A 1037 46.48 31.57 18.42
CA PHE A 1037 45.64 32.51 17.65
C PHE A 1037 46.05 33.05 16.25
N GLY A 1038 45.02 33.06 15.38
CA GLY A 1038 44.90 33.76 14.08
C GLY A 1038 44.51 32.76 12.98
N SER A 1039 43.27 32.51 12.57
CA SER A 1039 42.08 33.36 12.31
C SER A 1039 42.31 34.47 11.27
N PHE A 1040 41.42 34.44 10.26
CA PHE A 1040 41.08 35.42 9.23
C PHE A 1040 41.71 35.29 7.82
N ASP A 1041 40.85 34.80 6.92
CA ASP A 1041 40.27 35.51 5.76
C ASP A 1041 41.09 35.84 4.50
N ASN A 1042 40.55 35.25 3.41
CA ASN A 1042 39.87 35.92 2.29
C ASN A 1042 40.56 36.08 0.93
N HIS A 1043 39.68 35.82 -0.05
CA HIS A 1043 39.52 36.42 -1.38
C HIS A 1043 40.43 35.88 -2.49
N ALA A 1044 39.89 35.29 -3.57
CA ALA A 1044 39.05 35.87 -4.66
C ALA A 1044 39.85 35.60 -5.96
N ASP A 1045 39.34 35.28 -7.16
CA ASP A 1045 38.01 35.20 -7.75
C ASP A 1045 38.20 34.76 -9.24
N LEU A 1046 37.09 34.43 -9.91
CA LEU A 1046 36.78 34.51 -11.36
C LEU A 1046 36.92 33.30 -12.31
N GLY A 1047 35.76 33.00 -12.94
CA GLY A 1047 35.60 32.59 -14.36
C GLY A 1047 34.57 31.47 -14.56
N GLU A 1048 33.25 31.72 -14.54
CA GLU A 1048 32.32 32.02 -15.67
C GLU A 1048 31.99 30.85 -16.63
N SER A 1049 30.67 30.61 -16.82
CA SER A 1049 29.91 30.05 -17.97
C SER A 1049 30.37 28.74 -18.63
N GLU A 1050 29.55 27.72 -18.83
CA GLU A 1050 28.21 27.65 -19.46
C GLU A 1050 27.38 26.53 -18.82
#